data_AF-A0A834ZGX5-F1
#
_entry.id   AF-A0A834ZGX5-F1
#
_cell.length_a   1.000
_cell.length_b   1.000
_cell.length_c   1.000
_cell.angle_alpha   90.00
_cell.angle_beta   90.00
_cell.angle_gamma   90.00
#
_symmetry.space_group_name_H-M   'P 1'
#
loop_
_entity.id
_entity.type
_entity.pdbx_description
1 polymer ?
#
loop_
_entity_poly.entity_id
_entity_poly.type
_entity_poly.pdbx_seq_one_letter_code
_entity_poly.pdbx_strand_id
1 'polypeptide(L)'
;MLLYYFRGWEVGSGAGFWEFHCEDIRPIPNWDFGGTSSVLLYWSNELIFLLVNGGKAPKYLYQFQVLSHFHNSSLFGLSSESSSSSLFRTCTVIEKYRSYLKYSVMAGDSPVSVPNGNANMHPVPQRTYQVVVAATWNMGIGKDGKLPWMLRSDLKFFKEVTTATSDPVKKNAVVMGRKTWESIPLEHRPLPGRLNVVLTRSGSFDIATAENVVICGSMASALELLAASPYCLSIEKVFVIGGGQIFREALNAPGCDAIHITEIETNIECDTFIPFIDSSVFQPWYSSFPLVENNIRYSFVTYVRVRSSAVEALALNDGVMSDSSSDSIRFEAVKFSFLPKMIFERHQEYLYLRLVQDIISNGMQKDDRTGTGTLSKFGCQMRFNLRKSFPLLTTKKVFWRGVVEELLWFISGSTNAKILQEKGIRIWDGNATRDYLNRQLLGYWNQLYIGLADREEGDLGPVYGFQWRHFGARYTNMHADYTGQGFDQLLDVIEKIKNNPDDRRIILSAWNPSDLKLMALPPCHMFVQFYVANGELSCQMYQRSADIGLGVPFNIASYALLTHMIAHVCDLVPGDFIHVIGDAHVYRTHIRPLQEQLQKLPKPFPILKINAQKKDIDSFMAADFELIDYDPHQKIEMKMAV
;
A
#
# COMPACT_ATOMS: atom_id res chain seq x y z
N MET A 1 -6.78 -10.71 -34.17
CA MET A 1 -8.20 -10.38 -34.38
C MET A 1 -8.67 -11.12 -35.63
N LEU A 2 -9.53 -12.12 -35.47
CA LEU A 2 -10.24 -12.83 -36.53
C LEU A 2 -11.32 -13.66 -35.81
N LEU A 3 -12.59 -13.23 -35.87
CA LEU A 3 -13.70 -13.96 -35.26
C LEU A 3 -14.30 -14.90 -36.31
N TYR A 4 -14.48 -16.17 -35.93
CA TYR A 4 -15.43 -17.06 -36.61
C TYR A 4 -16.77 -16.99 -35.87
N TYR A 5 -17.86 -16.85 -36.62
CA TYR A 5 -19.20 -16.62 -36.10
C TYR A 5 -20.00 -17.93 -36.13
N PHE A 6 -20.14 -18.61 -34.99
CA PHE A 6 -21.04 -19.75 -34.86
C PHE A 6 -22.43 -19.28 -34.40
N ARG A 7 -23.46 -19.62 -35.16
CA ARG A 7 -24.78 -18.98 -35.05
C ARG A 7 -25.78 -19.84 -34.25
N GLY A 8 -25.55 -19.90 -32.95
CA GLY A 8 -26.49 -20.37 -31.94
C GLY A 8 -26.65 -21.89 -31.84
N TRP A 9 -26.92 -22.36 -30.62
CA TRP A 9 -27.88 -23.38 -30.18
C TRP A 9 -27.83 -23.45 -28.65
N GLU A 10 -28.88 -23.95 -28.00
CA GLU A 10 -28.94 -24.03 -26.53
C GLU A 10 -28.14 -25.24 -26.03
N VAL A 11 -27.38 -25.06 -24.94
CA VAL A 11 -26.58 -26.14 -24.33
C VAL A 11 -27.16 -26.48 -22.96
N GLY A 12 -27.84 -27.63 -22.88
CA GLY A 12 -28.28 -28.23 -21.62
C GLY A 12 -27.10 -28.79 -20.80
N SER A 13 -27.29 -28.92 -19.50
CA SER A 13 -26.25 -29.38 -18.57
C SER A 13 -25.96 -30.88 -18.69
N GLY A 14 -24.88 -31.24 -19.38
CA GLY A 14 -24.35 -32.62 -19.41
C GLY A 14 -22.98 -32.69 -20.06
N ALA A 15 -22.10 -33.57 -19.56
CA ALA A 15 -20.82 -33.86 -20.18
C ALA A 15 -20.98 -34.97 -21.24
N GLY A 16 -20.41 -34.79 -22.42
CA GLY A 16 -20.49 -35.76 -23.51
C GLY A 16 -19.40 -35.53 -24.57
N PHE A 17 -19.06 -36.59 -25.30
CA PHE A 17 -18.17 -36.52 -26.45
C PHE A 17 -18.97 -36.14 -27.70
N TRP A 18 -18.39 -35.29 -28.54
CA TRP A 18 -18.96 -34.88 -29.83
C TRP A 18 -17.92 -35.08 -30.92
N GLU A 19 -18.28 -35.81 -31.97
CA GLU A 19 -17.44 -36.08 -33.14
C GLU A 19 -18.04 -35.33 -34.35
N PHE A 20 -17.19 -34.60 -35.09
CA PHE A 20 -17.61 -33.71 -36.17
C PHE A 20 -16.98 -34.13 -37.50
N HIS A 21 -17.79 -34.22 -38.55
CA HIS A 21 -17.32 -34.42 -39.92
C HIS A 21 -17.03 -33.08 -40.62
N CYS A 22 -16.04 -33.06 -41.51
CA CYS A 22 -15.37 -31.83 -41.95
C CYS A 22 -16.05 -31.10 -43.14
N GLU A 23 -17.38 -31.15 -43.27
CA GLU A 23 -18.10 -30.61 -44.43
C GLU A 23 -18.60 -29.16 -44.24
N ASP A 24 -18.74 -28.69 -42.99
CA ASP A 24 -19.20 -27.33 -42.67
C ASP A 24 -18.12 -26.23 -42.79
N ILE A 25 -16.87 -26.59 -43.12
CA ILE A 25 -15.73 -25.66 -43.19
C ILE A 25 -15.38 -25.37 -44.66
N ARG A 26 -15.74 -24.16 -45.15
CA ARG A 26 -15.32 -23.72 -46.49
C ARG A 26 -13.83 -23.32 -46.51
N PRO A 27 -13.02 -23.83 -47.45
CA PRO A 27 -11.59 -23.53 -47.50
C PRO A 27 -11.29 -22.13 -48.05
N ILE A 28 -10.11 -21.62 -47.69
CA ILE A 28 -9.50 -20.43 -48.29
C ILE A 28 -8.84 -20.85 -49.64
N PRO A 29 -8.89 -20.03 -50.71
CA PRO A 29 -8.22 -20.37 -51.96
C PRO A 29 -6.72 -20.64 -51.80
N ASN A 30 -6.22 -21.61 -52.57
CA ASN A 30 -4.81 -22.01 -52.71
C ASN A 30 -4.15 -22.79 -51.55
N TRP A 31 -4.89 -23.33 -50.58
CA TRP A 31 -4.38 -24.35 -49.64
C TRP A 31 -5.07 -25.70 -49.85
N ASP A 32 -4.30 -26.70 -50.27
CA ASP A 32 -4.77 -28.07 -50.54
C ASP A 32 -4.35 -29.02 -49.39
N PHE A 33 -5.33 -29.41 -48.56
CA PHE A 33 -5.13 -30.38 -47.47
C PHE A 33 -5.52 -31.78 -47.94
N GLY A 34 -4.60 -32.43 -48.66
CA GLY A 34 -4.75 -33.83 -49.08
C GLY A 34 -4.74 -34.81 -47.89
N GLY A 35 -5.90 -35.08 -47.32
CA GLY A 35 -6.10 -36.15 -46.33
C GLY A 35 -7.06 -35.79 -45.18
N THR A 36 -7.88 -36.77 -44.77
CA THR A 36 -8.83 -36.64 -43.67
C THR A 36 -8.15 -36.25 -42.35
N SER A 37 -8.45 -35.05 -41.85
CA SER A 37 -7.92 -34.52 -40.59
C SER A 37 -9.00 -34.51 -39.52
N SER A 38 -8.82 -35.29 -38.46
CA SER A 38 -9.70 -35.29 -37.27
C SER A 38 -9.28 -34.22 -36.26
N VAL A 39 -10.26 -33.55 -35.64
CA VAL A 39 -10.05 -32.63 -34.52
C VAL A 39 -10.64 -33.25 -33.26
N LEU A 40 -9.89 -33.26 -32.16
CA LEU A 40 -10.37 -33.72 -30.87
C LEU A 40 -10.39 -32.57 -29.85
N LEU A 41 -11.50 -32.43 -29.13
CA LEU A 41 -11.68 -31.51 -28.01
C LEU A 41 -11.85 -32.33 -26.72
N TYR A 42 -11.18 -31.92 -25.65
CA TYR A 42 -11.31 -32.52 -24.33
C TYR A 42 -11.59 -31.42 -23.30
N TRP A 43 -12.49 -31.71 -22.36
CA TRP A 43 -12.90 -30.79 -21.31
C TRP A 43 -12.69 -31.42 -19.93
N SER A 44 -11.94 -30.71 -19.10
CA SER A 44 -11.82 -30.94 -17.67
C SER A 44 -11.54 -29.60 -17.00
N ASN A 45 -12.11 -29.40 -15.80
CA ASN A 45 -12.23 -28.13 -15.08
C ASN A 45 -11.15 -27.07 -15.42
N GLU A 46 -11.59 -26.02 -16.14
CA GLU A 46 -10.86 -24.78 -16.49
C GLU A 46 -9.84 -24.81 -17.66
N LEU A 47 -9.70 -25.89 -18.45
CA LEU A 47 -8.88 -25.86 -19.67
C LEU A 47 -9.58 -26.43 -20.93
N ILE A 48 -9.21 -25.86 -22.08
CA ILE A 48 -9.54 -26.33 -23.44
C ILE A 48 -8.23 -26.62 -24.17
N PHE A 49 -8.13 -27.79 -24.81
CA PHE A 49 -7.02 -28.15 -25.68
C PHE A 49 -7.52 -28.42 -27.10
N LEU A 50 -6.75 -27.98 -28.11
CA LEU A 50 -7.05 -28.16 -29.52
C LEU A 50 -5.94 -29.00 -30.16
N LEU A 51 -6.30 -30.18 -30.68
CA LEU A 51 -5.35 -31.19 -31.15
C LEU A 51 -5.55 -31.43 -32.66
N VAL A 52 -4.55 -31.06 -33.46
CA VAL A 52 -4.53 -31.23 -34.93
C VAL A 52 -3.55 -32.34 -35.30
N ASN A 53 -4.04 -33.40 -35.95
CA ASN A 53 -3.23 -34.57 -36.26
C ASN A 53 -2.52 -34.47 -37.63
N GLY A 54 -1.49 -33.61 -37.70
CA GLY A 54 -0.60 -33.51 -38.86
C GLY A 54 0.47 -34.60 -38.86
N GLY A 55 0.59 -35.34 -39.97
CA GLY A 55 1.57 -36.41 -40.10
C GLY A 55 3.03 -35.91 -40.03
N LYS A 56 3.82 -36.51 -39.12
CA LYS A 56 5.28 -36.31 -38.92
C LYS A 56 5.75 -35.00 -38.23
N ALA A 57 5.11 -34.67 -37.10
CA ALA A 57 5.70 -33.96 -35.94
C ALA A 57 6.01 -32.44 -36.11
N PRO A 58 6.25 -31.68 -35.00
CA PRO A 58 6.12 -32.02 -33.57
C PRO A 58 4.84 -31.45 -32.91
N LYS A 59 4.66 -31.72 -31.61
CA LYS A 59 3.50 -31.27 -30.82
C LYS A 59 3.62 -29.79 -30.45
N TYR A 60 2.53 -29.04 -30.58
CA TYR A 60 2.33 -27.73 -29.93
C TYR A 60 1.20 -27.84 -28.90
N LEU A 61 1.34 -27.15 -27.78
CA LEU A 61 0.33 -27.04 -26.72
C LEU A 61 0.06 -25.55 -26.50
N TYR A 62 -1.19 -25.11 -26.67
CA TYR A 62 -1.61 -23.74 -26.41
C TYR A 62 -2.56 -23.71 -25.21
N GLN A 63 -2.27 -22.84 -24.26
CA GLN A 63 -3.04 -22.66 -23.04
C GLN A 63 -3.85 -21.36 -23.13
N PHE A 64 -5.13 -21.43 -22.81
CA PHE A 64 -6.02 -20.26 -22.67
C PHE A 64 -6.79 -20.38 -21.35
N GLN A 65 -7.07 -19.24 -20.71
CA GLN A 65 -7.80 -19.15 -19.45
C GLN A 65 -9.05 -18.29 -19.66
N VAL A 66 -10.20 -18.74 -19.16
CA VAL A 66 -11.49 -18.05 -19.27
C VAL A 66 -12.08 -17.88 -17.87
N LEU A 67 -12.56 -16.68 -17.55
CA LEU A 67 -13.08 -16.32 -16.23
C LEU A 67 -14.59 -16.08 -16.26
N SER A 68 -15.36 -16.89 -15.53
CA SER A 68 -16.69 -16.52 -15.02
C SER A 68 -17.15 -17.49 -13.92
N HIS A 69 -17.62 -16.96 -12.79
CA HIS A 69 -18.40 -17.75 -11.81
C HIS A 69 -19.82 -18.03 -12.34
N PHE A 70 -20.45 -19.11 -11.87
CA PHE A 70 -21.81 -19.03 -11.30
C PHE A 70 -22.05 -20.18 -10.29
N HIS A 71 -23.21 -20.14 -9.62
CA HIS A 71 -23.48 -20.83 -8.36
C HIS A 71 -24.48 -21.99 -8.50
N ASN A 72 -24.53 -22.83 -7.45
CA ASN A 72 -25.67 -23.62 -6.94
C ASN A 72 -26.02 -25.03 -7.48
N SER A 73 -26.08 -25.94 -6.49
CA SER A 73 -27.19 -26.86 -6.17
C SER A 73 -27.53 -28.10 -7.04
N SER A 74 -26.96 -29.22 -6.59
CA SER A 74 -27.68 -30.29 -5.86
C SER A 74 -28.48 -31.41 -6.57
N LEU A 75 -28.40 -32.59 -5.91
CA LEU A 75 -29.36 -33.71 -5.80
C LEU A 75 -29.33 -34.89 -6.82
N PHE A 76 -29.32 -36.09 -6.20
CA PHE A 76 -29.61 -37.46 -6.69
C PHE A 76 -28.79 -38.01 -7.88
N GLY A 77 -28.51 -39.33 -7.95
CA GLY A 77 -28.74 -40.40 -6.97
C GLY A 77 -28.97 -41.77 -7.63
N LEU A 78 -28.65 -42.87 -6.91
CA LEU A 78 -28.74 -44.28 -7.37
C LEU A 78 -27.75 -44.61 -8.50
N SER A 79 -27.30 -45.86 -8.75
CA SER A 79 -27.15 -47.11 -7.96
C SER A 79 -26.11 -47.97 -8.73
N SER A 80 -25.59 -49.14 -8.33
CA SER A 80 -26.00 -50.20 -7.41
C SER A 80 -24.83 -51.19 -7.18
N GLU A 81 -24.76 -51.82 -6.00
CA GLU A 81 -24.21 -53.19 -5.76
C GLU A 81 -22.73 -53.49 -6.16
N SER A 82 -21.99 -54.45 -5.59
CA SER A 82 -22.17 -55.53 -4.59
C SER A 82 -20.79 -55.74 -3.89
N SER A 83 -20.48 -56.47 -2.81
CA SER A 83 -21.15 -57.19 -1.71
C SER A 83 -20.04 -57.94 -0.93
N SER A 84 -19.81 -57.67 0.37
CA SER A 84 -19.20 -58.54 1.42
C SER A 84 -18.94 -57.68 2.69
N SER A 85 -19.52 -57.93 3.88
CA SER A 85 -19.32 -59.05 4.84
C SER A 85 -17.85 -59.20 5.30
N SER A 86 -17.48 -59.23 6.59
CA SER A 86 -18.16 -59.02 7.90
C SER A 86 -17.07 -58.80 9.00
N LEU A 87 -17.27 -58.64 10.32
CA LEU A 87 -18.41 -58.81 11.25
C LEU A 87 -18.19 -57.90 12.51
N PHE A 88 -19.17 -57.86 13.44
CA PHE A 88 -19.25 -57.12 14.72
C PHE A 88 -17.99 -57.07 15.63
N ARG A 89 -17.85 -55.96 16.37
CA ARG A 89 -17.81 -55.99 17.86
C ARG A 89 -18.17 -54.66 18.54
N THR A 90 -19.06 -54.71 19.53
CA THR A 90 -19.38 -53.61 20.47
C THR A 90 -18.61 -53.77 21.78
N CYS A 91 -18.27 -52.65 22.43
CA CYS A 91 -17.91 -52.56 23.85
C CYS A 91 -18.50 -51.26 24.44
N THR A 92 -18.82 -51.28 25.73
CA THR A 92 -19.56 -50.22 26.46
C THR A 92 -18.98 -50.07 27.89
N VAL A 93 -19.53 -49.15 28.70
CA VAL A 93 -19.23 -48.90 30.14
C VAL A 93 -17.80 -48.33 30.42
N ILE A 94 -17.49 -47.47 31.41
CA ILE A 94 -18.14 -47.02 32.67
C ILE A 94 -18.09 -45.47 32.84
N GLU A 95 -18.99 -44.90 33.67
CA GLU A 95 -19.11 -43.47 34.04
C GLU A 95 -18.28 -43.00 35.28
N LYS A 96 -18.31 -41.67 35.54
CA LYS A 96 -18.17 -40.96 36.84
C LYS A 96 -16.75 -40.84 37.44
N TYR A 97 -16.31 -39.64 37.81
CA TYR A 97 -16.87 -38.90 38.96
C TYR A 97 -17.11 -37.39 38.73
N ARG A 98 -17.93 -36.77 39.62
CA ARG A 98 -18.10 -35.32 39.75
C ARG A 98 -17.46 -34.84 41.06
N SER A 99 -16.95 -33.62 41.08
CA SER A 99 -16.83 -32.80 42.30
C SER A 99 -17.23 -31.36 42.00
N TYR A 100 -18.03 -30.77 42.91
CA TYR A 100 -18.36 -29.35 42.91
C TYR A 100 -17.57 -28.69 44.04
N LEU A 101 -16.97 -27.52 43.79
CA LEU A 101 -16.52 -26.63 44.84
C LEU A 101 -17.13 -25.24 44.62
N LYS A 102 -18.18 -24.95 45.39
CA LYS A 102 -18.62 -23.57 45.63
C LYS A 102 -17.76 -23.00 46.75
N TYR A 103 -17.22 -21.80 46.57
CA TYR A 103 -16.87 -20.94 47.69
C TYR A 103 -17.68 -19.65 47.61
N SER A 104 -18.44 -19.41 48.67
CA SER A 104 -19.05 -18.12 48.98
C SER A 104 -18.29 -17.56 50.17
N VAL A 105 -17.99 -16.25 50.16
CA VAL A 105 -17.42 -15.54 51.30
C VAL A 105 -18.31 -14.33 51.57
N MET A 106 -19.03 -14.38 52.69
CA MET A 106 -19.74 -13.23 53.24
C MET A 106 -18.73 -12.29 53.94
N ALA A 107 -19.12 -11.03 54.12
CA ALA A 107 -18.35 -10.07 54.91
C ALA A 107 -18.33 -10.43 56.41
N GLY A 108 -17.26 -10.06 57.10
CA GLY A 108 -17.11 -10.22 58.56
C GLY A 108 -15.84 -9.54 59.09
N ASP A 109 -16.06 -8.40 59.75
CA ASP A 109 -15.24 -7.71 60.77
C ASP A 109 -13.73 -7.45 60.61
N SER A 110 -13.34 -6.23 61.00
CA SER A 110 -11.96 -5.76 61.10
C SER A 110 -11.38 -5.96 62.50
N PRO A 111 -10.05 -6.14 62.60
CA PRO A 111 -9.28 -5.53 63.68
C PRO A 111 -8.21 -4.55 63.15
N VAL A 112 -7.80 -3.59 63.97
CA VAL A 112 -6.87 -2.51 63.61
C VAL A 112 -5.41 -2.95 63.70
N SER A 113 -4.59 -2.64 62.68
CA SER A 113 -3.14 -2.52 62.81
C SER A 113 -2.54 -1.50 61.82
N VAL A 114 -1.53 -0.77 62.29
CA VAL A 114 -0.82 0.38 61.68
C VAL A 114 0.54 0.44 62.41
N PRO A 115 1.71 0.84 61.83
CA PRO A 115 1.95 1.54 60.55
C PRO A 115 3.03 0.91 59.62
N ASN A 116 3.33 1.66 58.55
CA ASN A 116 4.62 1.75 57.83
C ASN A 116 5.14 0.56 57.00
N GLY A 117 5.24 0.82 55.68
CA GLY A 117 6.16 0.17 54.76
C GLY A 117 6.08 0.85 53.39
N ASN A 118 7.17 1.46 52.92
CA ASN A 118 7.26 1.91 51.52
C ASN A 118 7.35 0.67 50.63
N ALA A 119 6.20 0.16 50.20
CA ALA A 119 6.14 -0.82 49.14
C ALA A 119 6.52 -0.12 47.82
N ASN A 120 7.70 -0.42 47.27
CA ASN A 120 8.01 -0.13 45.87
C ASN A 120 6.98 -0.87 45.01
N MET A 121 5.92 -0.18 44.60
CA MET A 121 4.93 -0.72 43.69
C MET A 121 5.55 -0.82 42.31
N HIS A 122 6.16 -1.97 42.02
CA HIS A 122 6.38 -2.42 40.65
C HIS A 122 5.05 -2.27 39.90
N PRO A 123 5.00 -1.54 38.78
CA PRO A 123 3.74 -1.26 38.10
C PRO A 123 3.08 -2.56 37.68
N VAL A 124 1.79 -2.70 38.02
CA VAL A 124 0.98 -3.87 37.63
C VAL A 124 1.02 -3.95 36.09
N PRO A 125 1.35 -5.10 35.49
CA PRO A 125 1.45 -5.21 34.04
C PRO A 125 0.09 -4.93 33.41
N GLN A 126 0.04 -3.94 32.52
CA GLN A 126 -1.14 -3.55 31.74
C GLN A 126 -0.93 -3.90 30.27
N ARG A 127 -2.01 -4.31 29.59
CA ARG A 127 -2.00 -4.43 28.12
C ARG A 127 -1.94 -3.04 27.46
N THR A 128 -1.24 -2.94 26.34
CA THR A 128 -1.52 -1.89 25.35
C THR A 128 -2.80 -2.19 24.57
N TYR A 129 -3.31 -1.22 23.84
CA TYR A 129 -4.56 -1.31 23.09
C TYR A 129 -4.51 -0.45 21.82
N GLN A 130 -5.52 -0.60 20.96
CA GLN A 130 -5.69 0.16 19.73
C GLN A 130 -7.09 0.78 19.70
N VAL A 131 -7.26 1.98 19.16
CA VAL A 131 -8.57 2.62 19.00
C VAL A 131 -9.20 2.19 17.67
N VAL A 132 -10.52 1.97 17.67
CA VAL A 132 -11.33 1.87 16.44
C VAL A 132 -12.50 2.85 16.55
N VAL A 133 -12.60 3.79 15.61
CA VAL A 133 -13.60 4.87 15.64
C VAL A 133 -13.97 5.32 14.22
N ALA A 134 -15.20 5.81 14.03
CA ALA A 134 -15.59 6.59 12.87
C ALA A 134 -15.86 8.03 13.33
N ALA A 135 -15.33 9.03 12.62
CA ALA A 135 -15.44 10.43 13.03
C ALA A 135 -15.45 11.39 11.83
N THR A 136 -16.18 12.50 11.95
CA THR A 136 -16.11 13.62 11.01
C THR A 136 -14.74 14.34 11.08
N TRP A 137 -14.45 15.17 10.08
CA TRP A 137 -13.26 16.04 10.03
C TRP A 137 -13.01 16.87 11.31
N ASN A 138 -14.06 17.27 12.02
CA ASN A 138 -14.01 17.99 13.30
C ASN A 138 -14.13 17.07 14.54
N MET A 139 -13.81 15.79 14.40
CA MET A 139 -13.77 14.77 15.47
C MET A 139 -15.12 14.52 16.16
N GLY A 140 -16.23 14.73 15.45
CA GLY A 140 -17.58 14.36 15.87
C GLY A 140 -17.86 12.87 15.62
N ILE A 141 -18.44 12.18 16.60
CA ILE A 141 -18.66 10.72 16.57
C ILE A 141 -20.11 10.29 16.87
N GLY A 142 -20.99 11.24 17.19
CA GLY A 142 -22.30 10.92 17.76
C GLY A 142 -23.26 12.11 17.81
N LYS A 143 -24.55 11.79 17.67
CA LYS A 143 -25.69 12.70 17.80
C LYS A 143 -26.84 11.96 18.47
N ASP A 144 -27.45 12.56 19.50
CA ASP A 144 -28.57 12.01 20.29
C ASP A 144 -28.34 10.56 20.78
N GLY A 145 -27.08 10.24 21.13
CA GLY A 145 -26.66 8.92 21.59
C GLY A 145 -26.54 7.84 20.50
N LYS A 146 -26.57 8.22 19.22
CA LYS A 146 -26.48 7.33 18.05
C LYS A 146 -25.35 7.74 17.11
N LEU A 147 -24.99 6.86 16.17
CA LEU A 147 -24.16 7.24 15.02
C LEU A 147 -24.99 8.16 14.09
N PRO A 148 -24.46 9.32 13.65
CA PRO A 148 -25.16 10.24 12.73
C PRO A 148 -25.27 9.72 11.28
N TRP A 149 -24.65 8.59 10.96
CA TRP A 149 -24.52 8.02 9.62
C TRP A 149 -24.77 6.51 9.61
N MET A 150 -25.11 5.98 8.44
CA MET A 150 -25.22 4.55 8.18
C MET A 150 -24.25 4.16 7.06
N LEU A 151 -23.13 3.56 7.44
CA LEU A 151 -22.05 3.15 6.54
C LEU A 151 -21.79 1.64 6.73
N ARG A 152 -22.26 0.81 5.80
CA ARG A 152 -22.12 -0.64 5.87
C ARG A 152 -20.67 -1.08 5.68
N SER A 153 -19.91 -0.34 4.88
CA SER A 153 -18.49 -0.60 4.66
C SER A 153 -17.64 -0.29 5.90
N ASP A 154 -18.02 0.73 6.67
CA ASP A 154 -17.42 1.05 7.97
C ASP A 154 -17.70 -0.03 9.01
N LEU A 155 -18.96 -0.44 9.17
CA LEU A 155 -19.32 -1.54 10.07
C LEU A 155 -18.63 -2.88 9.68
N LYS A 156 -18.38 -3.09 8.38
CA LYS A 156 -17.56 -4.20 7.89
C LYS A 156 -16.08 -4.04 8.28
N PHE A 157 -15.47 -2.87 8.05
CA PHE A 157 -14.09 -2.59 8.43
C PHE A 157 -13.87 -2.72 9.95
N PHE A 158 -14.75 -2.13 10.76
CA PHE A 158 -14.80 -2.29 12.21
C PHE A 158 -14.84 -3.77 12.63
N LYS A 159 -15.70 -4.58 11.99
CA LYS A 159 -15.80 -6.02 12.27
C LYS A 159 -14.50 -6.73 11.89
N GLU A 160 -13.96 -6.50 10.69
CA GLU A 160 -12.71 -7.13 10.23
C GLU A 160 -11.53 -6.80 11.17
N VAL A 161 -11.28 -5.51 11.44
CA VAL A 161 -10.21 -5.04 12.33
C VAL A 161 -10.34 -5.64 13.74
N THR A 162 -11.53 -5.59 14.34
CA THR A 162 -11.72 -6.08 15.72
C THR A 162 -11.81 -7.59 15.84
N THR A 163 -12.03 -8.36 14.76
CA THR A 163 -12.07 -9.84 14.80
C THR A 163 -10.81 -10.52 14.28
N ALA A 164 -9.99 -9.86 13.48
CA ALA A 164 -8.78 -10.46 12.90
C ALA A 164 -7.71 -10.76 13.95
N THR A 165 -7.40 -12.06 14.12
CA THR A 165 -6.23 -12.55 14.86
C THR A 165 -5.17 -13.11 13.90
N SER A 166 -3.93 -13.17 14.36
CA SER A 166 -2.86 -13.94 13.71
C SER A 166 -2.88 -15.41 14.17
N ASP A 167 -3.33 -15.67 15.39
CA ASP A 167 -3.54 -16.98 15.98
C ASP A 167 -5.04 -17.37 15.94
N PRO A 168 -5.43 -18.44 15.22
CA PRO A 168 -6.83 -18.84 15.07
C PRO A 168 -7.44 -19.46 16.34
N VAL A 169 -6.65 -19.75 17.37
CA VAL A 169 -7.13 -20.25 18.68
C VAL A 169 -7.45 -19.09 19.63
N LYS A 170 -6.94 -17.89 19.36
CA LYS A 170 -7.20 -16.68 20.16
C LYS A 170 -8.39 -15.88 19.63
N LYS A 171 -8.90 -14.99 20.48
CA LYS A 171 -9.87 -13.94 20.12
C LYS A 171 -9.31 -12.57 20.48
N ASN A 172 -9.97 -11.51 20.04
CA ASN A 172 -9.65 -10.14 20.49
C ASN A 172 -10.64 -9.68 21.58
N ALA A 173 -10.25 -8.67 22.34
CA ALA A 173 -11.12 -7.97 23.28
C ALA A 173 -11.55 -6.61 22.71
N VAL A 174 -12.80 -6.21 22.94
CA VAL A 174 -13.34 -4.88 22.67
C VAL A 174 -13.78 -4.23 23.99
N VAL A 175 -13.22 -3.06 24.29
CA VAL A 175 -13.47 -2.29 25.51
C VAL A 175 -14.37 -1.10 25.18
N MET A 176 -15.48 -0.95 25.91
CA MET A 176 -16.46 0.10 25.66
C MET A 176 -17.14 0.62 26.94
N GLY A 177 -17.47 1.90 26.98
CA GLY A 177 -18.30 2.48 28.05
C GLY A 177 -19.76 2.04 27.98
N ARG A 178 -20.44 2.00 29.14
CA ARG A 178 -21.85 1.58 29.29
C ARG A 178 -22.80 2.13 28.21
N LYS A 179 -22.72 3.44 27.88
CA LYS A 179 -23.58 4.05 26.85
C LYS A 179 -23.36 3.48 25.43
N THR A 180 -22.13 3.12 25.09
CA THR A 180 -21.79 2.51 23.80
C THR A 180 -22.30 1.06 23.73
N TRP A 181 -22.15 0.30 24.82
CA TRP A 181 -22.81 -0.99 24.98
C TRP A 181 -24.33 -0.87 24.81
N GLU A 182 -24.94 0.13 25.46
CA GLU A 182 -26.38 0.41 25.38
C GLU A 182 -26.86 0.81 23.97
N SER A 183 -26.01 1.41 23.13
CA SER A 183 -26.34 1.77 21.74
C SER A 183 -26.23 0.63 20.72
N ILE A 184 -25.55 -0.48 21.03
CA ILE A 184 -25.43 -1.63 20.11
C ILE A 184 -26.77 -2.38 20.05
N PRO A 185 -27.38 -2.65 18.88
CA PRO A 185 -28.63 -3.41 18.78
C PRO A 185 -28.57 -4.77 19.49
N LEU A 186 -29.70 -5.23 20.05
CA LEU A 186 -29.73 -6.43 20.90
C LEU A 186 -29.34 -7.69 20.11
N GLU A 187 -29.75 -7.77 18.86
CA GLU A 187 -29.38 -8.78 17.87
C GLU A 187 -27.87 -8.81 17.52
N HIS A 188 -27.10 -7.83 18.00
CA HIS A 188 -25.65 -7.69 17.80
C HIS A 188 -24.86 -7.56 19.11
N ARG A 189 -25.51 -7.83 20.26
CA ARG A 189 -24.98 -7.66 21.62
C ARG A 189 -25.03 -9.01 22.37
N PRO A 190 -23.91 -9.58 22.84
CA PRO A 190 -22.52 -9.12 22.68
C PRO A 190 -22.03 -9.17 21.23
N LEU A 191 -21.00 -8.37 20.92
CA LEU A 191 -20.35 -8.41 19.61
C LEU A 191 -19.68 -9.78 19.40
N PRO A 192 -20.11 -10.59 18.41
CA PRO A 192 -19.68 -11.98 18.30
C PRO A 192 -18.20 -12.11 17.90
N GLY A 193 -17.57 -13.22 18.28
CA GLY A 193 -16.16 -13.52 18.00
C GLY A 193 -15.14 -12.73 18.85
N ARG A 194 -15.59 -11.95 19.83
CA ARG A 194 -14.77 -11.06 20.67
C ARG A 194 -15.15 -11.19 22.14
N LEU A 195 -14.19 -10.93 23.03
CA LEU A 195 -14.49 -10.65 24.45
C LEU A 195 -14.99 -9.21 24.56
N ASN A 196 -16.15 -9.00 25.17
CA ASN A 196 -16.79 -7.68 25.31
C ASN A 196 -16.56 -7.18 26.74
N VAL A 197 -15.77 -6.12 26.90
CA VAL A 197 -15.45 -5.53 28.21
C VAL A 197 -16.21 -4.21 28.37
N VAL A 198 -17.17 -4.19 29.28
CA VAL A 198 -18.06 -3.05 29.52
C VAL A 198 -17.60 -2.26 30.74
N LEU A 199 -17.22 -1.00 30.51
CA LEU A 199 -16.81 -0.08 31.57
C LEU A 199 -18.04 0.57 32.21
N THR A 200 -18.29 0.25 33.49
CA THR A 200 -19.40 0.80 34.28
C THR A 200 -19.08 0.84 35.78
N ARG A 201 -19.54 1.91 36.45
CA ARG A 201 -19.46 2.06 37.92
C ARG A 201 -20.75 1.62 38.63
N SER A 202 -21.88 1.58 37.93
CA SER A 202 -23.08 0.89 38.40
C SER A 202 -22.88 -0.61 38.17
N GLY A 203 -22.82 -1.39 39.25
CA GLY A 203 -22.73 -2.86 39.23
C GLY A 203 -24.05 -3.53 38.82
N SER A 204 -24.60 -3.14 37.67
CA SER A 204 -25.84 -3.68 37.11
C SER A 204 -25.65 -5.12 36.65
N PHE A 205 -26.11 -6.07 37.47
CA PHE A 205 -25.88 -7.52 37.33
C PHE A 205 -26.32 -8.09 35.97
N ASP A 206 -27.33 -7.52 35.32
CA ASP A 206 -27.90 -8.03 34.06
C ASP A 206 -26.91 -8.06 32.88
N ILE A 207 -25.82 -7.29 32.95
CA ILE A 207 -24.75 -7.29 31.93
C ILE A 207 -23.76 -8.46 32.16
N ALA A 208 -23.63 -8.94 33.39
CA ALA A 208 -22.60 -9.91 33.79
C ALA A 208 -22.96 -11.39 33.52
N THR A 209 -24.20 -11.67 33.06
CA THR A 209 -24.70 -13.03 32.82
C THR A 209 -24.49 -13.52 31.38
N ALA A 210 -24.14 -12.61 30.46
CA ALA A 210 -23.94 -12.93 29.05
C ALA A 210 -22.55 -13.55 28.79
N GLU A 211 -22.50 -14.64 28.02
CA GLU A 211 -21.24 -15.30 27.67
C GLU A 211 -20.33 -14.36 26.87
N ASN A 212 -19.02 -14.40 27.13
CA ASN A 212 -18.01 -13.50 26.55
C ASN A 212 -18.21 -12.00 26.89
N VAL A 213 -18.95 -11.67 27.96
CA VAL A 213 -19.03 -10.31 28.52
C VAL A 213 -18.31 -10.24 29.87
N VAL A 214 -17.64 -9.12 30.13
CA VAL A 214 -16.96 -8.81 31.40
C VAL A 214 -17.22 -7.36 31.79
N ILE A 215 -17.36 -7.08 33.07
CA ILE A 215 -17.54 -5.73 33.61
C ILE A 215 -16.25 -5.27 34.31
N CYS A 216 -15.82 -4.04 34.05
CA CYS A 216 -14.70 -3.39 34.74
C CYS A 216 -15.07 -1.97 35.18
N GLY A 217 -14.48 -1.48 36.28
CA GLY A 217 -14.80 -0.16 36.85
C GLY A 217 -14.08 1.02 36.18
N SER A 218 -12.98 0.74 35.48
CA SER A 218 -12.09 1.72 34.84
C SER A 218 -11.31 1.10 33.68
N MET A 219 -10.74 1.94 32.80
CA MET A 219 -9.85 1.49 31.73
C MET A 219 -8.64 0.72 32.27
N ALA A 220 -7.99 1.21 33.33
CA ALA A 220 -6.88 0.53 34.00
C ALA A 220 -7.25 -0.90 34.45
N SER A 221 -8.34 -1.06 35.21
CA SER A 221 -8.77 -2.40 35.67
C SER A 221 -9.13 -3.37 34.53
N ALA A 222 -9.53 -2.87 33.36
CA ALA A 222 -9.71 -3.68 32.16
C ALA A 222 -8.37 -4.12 31.55
N LEU A 223 -7.38 -3.23 31.44
CA LEU A 223 -6.05 -3.56 30.89
C LEU A 223 -5.25 -4.49 31.80
N GLU A 224 -5.41 -4.36 33.12
CA GLU A 224 -4.84 -5.26 34.13
C GLU A 224 -5.47 -6.66 34.03
N LEU A 225 -6.80 -6.74 33.95
CA LEU A 225 -7.51 -8.00 33.79
C LEU A 225 -7.13 -8.72 32.48
N LEU A 226 -6.95 -7.96 31.39
CA LEU A 226 -6.55 -8.50 30.07
C LEU A 226 -5.05 -8.89 30.01
N ALA A 227 -4.24 -8.42 30.97
CA ALA A 227 -2.86 -8.85 31.20
C ALA A 227 -2.75 -10.06 32.14
N ALA A 228 -3.79 -10.36 32.92
CA ALA A 228 -3.87 -11.51 33.80
C ALA A 228 -4.33 -12.81 33.09
N SER A 229 -4.07 -13.96 33.72
CA SER A 229 -4.62 -15.25 33.28
C SER A 229 -6.13 -15.31 33.57
N PRO A 230 -6.98 -15.88 32.68
CA PRO A 230 -6.65 -16.59 31.43
C PRO A 230 -6.58 -15.69 30.18
N TYR A 231 -6.80 -14.38 30.32
CA TYR A 231 -6.91 -13.46 29.18
C TYR A 231 -5.57 -13.16 28.51
N CYS A 232 -4.45 -13.21 29.23
CA CYS A 232 -3.11 -13.11 28.64
C CYS A 232 -2.80 -14.22 27.62
N LEU A 233 -3.39 -15.41 27.79
CA LEU A 233 -3.20 -16.55 26.88
C LEU A 233 -4.22 -16.59 25.75
N SER A 234 -5.46 -16.14 26.00
CA SER A 234 -6.60 -16.29 25.09
C SER A 234 -6.97 -15.03 24.29
N ILE A 235 -6.52 -13.85 24.72
CA ILE A 235 -6.72 -12.57 24.02
C ILE A 235 -5.45 -12.20 23.26
N GLU A 236 -5.56 -12.00 21.95
CA GLU A 236 -4.44 -11.51 21.14
C GLU A 236 -4.29 -9.99 21.26
N LYS A 237 -5.31 -9.22 20.81
CA LYS A 237 -5.32 -7.75 20.81
C LYS A 237 -6.49 -7.17 21.62
N VAL A 238 -6.34 -5.92 22.04
CA VAL A 238 -7.34 -5.14 22.79
C VAL A 238 -7.71 -3.90 21.97
N PHE A 239 -9.01 -3.68 21.74
CA PHE A 239 -9.52 -2.54 20.99
C PHE A 239 -10.45 -1.67 21.83
N VAL A 240 -10.18 -0.36 21.91
CA VAL A 240 -11.10 0.62 22.50
C VAL A 240 -12.07 1.09 21.42
N ILE A 241 -13.38 0.93 21.67
CA ILE A 241 -14.44 1.23 20.70
C ILE A 241 -15.42 2.32 21.18
N GLY A 242 -15.06 3.03 22.26
CA GLY A 242 -15.73 4.27 22.70
C GLY A 242 -16.45 4.17 24.05
N GLY A 243 -17.35 5.10 24.41
CA GLY A 243 -17.72 6.32 23.68
C GLY A 243 -16.81 7.52 23.98
N GLY A 244 -17.30 8.73 23.72
CA GLY A 244 -16.50 9.97 23.75
C GLY A 244 -15.74 10.29 25.04
N GLN A 245 -16.22 9.84 26.21
CA GLN A 245 -15.41 9.94 27.44
C GLN A 245 -14.21 8.99 27.40
N ILE A 246 -14.43 7.71 27.05
CA ILE A 246 -13.35 6.71 27.00
C ILE A 246 -12.32 7.10 25.94
N PHE A 247 -12.75 7.63 24.79
CA PHE A 247 -11.83 8.17 23.78
C PHE A 247 -11.06 9.41 24.25
N ARG A 248 -11.65 10.30 25.07
CA ARG A 248 -10.89 11.40 25.71
C ARG A 248 -9.80 10.90 26.66
N GLU A 249 -10.04 9.79 27.35
CA GLU A 249 -9.08 9.16 28.27
C GLU A 249 -8.04 8.28 27.54
N ALA A 250 -8.37 7.74 26.36
CA ALA A 250 -7.57 6.70 25.69
C ALA A 250 -6.84 7.14 24.40
N LEU A 251 -7.41 8.03 23.58
CA LEU A 251 -6.99 8.17 22.17
C LEU A 251 -5.53 8.61 21.98
N ASN A 252 -5.03 9.54 22.79
CA ASN A 252 -3.63 9.99 22.75
C ASN A 252 -2.76 9.39 23.87
N ALA A 253 -3.33 8.58 24.77
CA ALA A 253 -2.64 8.09 25.97
C ALA A 253 -1.53 7.06 25.64
N PRO A 254 -0.46 6.95 26.47
CA PRO A 254 0.72 6.12 26.16
C PRO A 254 0.42 4.68 25.74
N GLY A 255 -0.53 4.01 26.40
CA GLY A 255 -0.93 2.63 26.08
C GLY A 255 -1.68 2.42 24.77
N CYS A 256 -1.93 3.47 23.97
CA CYS A 256 -2.56 3.38 22.66
C CYS A 256 -1.49 3.22 21.55
N ASP A 257 -1.39 2.01 20.96
CA ASP A 257 -0.42 1.67 19.93
C ASP A 257 -0.81 2.19 18.53
N ALA A 258 -2.11 2.19 18.22
CA ALA A 258 -2.64 2.58 16.92
C ALA A 258 -4.07 3.14 17.02
N ILE A 259 -4.44 3.95 16.05
CA ILE A 259 -5.79 4.51 15.89
C ILE A 259 -6.27 4.14 14.48
N HIS A 260 -7.23 3.23 14.40
CA HIS A 260 -7.98 2.93 13.18
C HIS A 260 -9.19 3.88 13.12
N ILE A 261 -9.15 4.83 12.19
CA ILE A 261 -10.17 5.87 12.04
C ILE A 261 -10.80 5.82 10.66
N THR A 262 -12.13 5.70 10.62
CA THR A 262 -12.93 6.01 9.43
C THR A 262 -13.17 7.51 9.44
N GLU A 263 -12.39 8.25 8.65
CA GLU A 263 -12.50 9.70 8.53
C GLU A 263 -13.63 10.05 7.58
N ILE A 264 -14.64 10.76 8.07
CA ILE A 264 -15.78 11.23 7.29
C ILE A 264 -15.52 12.66 6.84
N GLU A 265 -15.34 12.80 5.53
CA GLU A 265 -14.97 14.03 4.84
C GLU A 265 -16.20 14.92 4.56
N THR A 266 -17.40 14.38 4.78
CA THR A 266 -18.69 15.09 4.69
C THR A 266 -19.01 15.79 6.01
N ASN A 267 -19.55 17.01 5.95
CA ASN A 267 -19.97 17.73 7.16
C ASN A 267 -21.29 17.17 7.70
N ILE A 268 -21.30 16.65 8.93
CA ILE A 268 -22.47 16.04 9.57
C ILE A 268 -22.57 16.55 11.02
N GLU A 269 -23.78 16.91 11.47
CA GLU A 269 -23.99 17.45 12.81
C GLU A 269 -23.72 16.39 13.90
N CYS A 270 -22.98 16.78 14.93
CA CYS A 270 -22.63 15.94 16.09
C CYS A 270 -22.81 16.73 17.39
N ASP A 271 -23.12 16.04 18.49
CA ASP A 271 -23.05 16.55 19.86
C ASP A 271 -21.88 15.94 20.68
N THR A 272 -21.39 14.78 20.24
CA THR A 272 -20.40 13.98 20.94
C THR A 272 -19.10 13.99 20.16
N PHE A 273 -18.04 14.53 20.76
CA PHE A 273 -16.74 14.74 20.14
C PHE A 273 -15.59 14.05 20.89
N ILE A 274 -14.55 13.66 20.15
CA ILE A 274 -13.29 13.07 20.63
C ILE A 274 -12.14 14.09 20.46
N PRO A 275 -10.98 13.94 21.15
CA PRO A 275 -9.84 14.82 20.88
C PRO A 275 -9.23 14.53 19.50
N PHE A 276 -8.58 15.53 18.91
CA PHE A 276 -7.76 15.32 17.70
C PHE A 276 -6.61 14.35 17.97
N ILE A 277 -6.22 13.60 16.94
CA ILE A 277 -5.04 12.72 16.95
C ILE A 277 -3.78 13.58 17.09
N ASP A 278 -2.94 13.29 18.08
CA ASP A 278 -1.67 13.99 18.29
C ASP A 278 -0.61 13.55 17.28
N SER A 279 -0.44 14.35 16.23
CA SER A 279 0.55 14.14 15.17
C SER A 279 2.01 14.31 15.62
N SER A 280 2.28 14.68 16.87
CA SER A 280 3.63 14.66 17.44
C SER A 280 4.05 13.27 17.93
N VAL A 281 3.09 12.35 18.12
CA VAL A 281 3.35 10.95 18.55
C VAL A 281 2.75 9.89 17.61
N PHE A 282 1.80 10.26 16.76
CA PHE A 282 1.14 9.37 15.77
C PHE A 282 1.46 9.74 14.32
N GLN A 283 1.74 8.73 13.48
CA GLN A 283 1.96 8.88 12.03
C GLN A 283 1.05 7.96 11.20
N PRO A 284 0.65 8.35 9.97
CA PRO A 284 -0.12 7.49 9.08
C PRO A 284 0.66 6.26 8.61
N TRP A 285 0.15 5.07 8.92
CA TRP A 285 0.62 3.79 8.39
C TRP A 285 -0.12 3.39 7.10
N TYR A 286 -1.41 3.71 7.04
CA TYR A 286 -2.28 3.34 5.91
C TYR A 286 -3.39 4.37 5.73
N SER A 287 -3.75 4.64 4.47
CA SER A 287 -4.96 5.37 4.10
C SER A 287 -5.53 4.72 2.84
N SER A 288 -6.81 4.34 2.88
CA SER A 288 -7.54 3.91 1.68
C SER A 288 -7.68 5.07 0.70
N PHE A 289 -7.93 4.77 -0.57
CA PHE A 289 -8.54 5.75 -1.46
C PHE A 289 -9.93 6.15 -0.91
N PRO A 290 -10.40 7.38 -1.15
CA PRO A 290 -11.73 7.80 -0.69
C PRO A 290 -12.84 6.92 -1.27
N LEU A 291 -13.83 6.63 -0.43
CA LEU A 291 -15.04 5.89 -0.74
C LEU A 291 -16.24 6.83 -0.67
N VAL A 292 -17.32 6.48 -1.38
CA VAL A 292 -18.61 7.16 -1.27
C VAL A 292 -19.70 6.11 -1.04
N GLU A 293 -20.43 6.22 0.06
CA GLU A 293 -21.59 5.39 0.38
C GLU A 293 -22.70 6.30 0.90
N ASN A 294 -23.92 6.18 0.38
CA ASN A 294 -25.08 7.00 0.81
C ASN A 294 -24.82 8.53 0.73
N ASN A 295 -24.10 8.97 -0.32
CA ASN A 295 -23.60 10.34 -0.53
C ASN A 295 -22.62 10.88 0.53
N ILE A 296 -22.19 10.06 1.48
CA ILE A 296 -21.14 10.39 2.44
C ILE A 296 -19.80 9.94 1.85
N ARG A 297 -18.85 10.87 1.73
CA ARG A 297 -17.45 10.60 1.36
C ARG A 297 -16.60 10.36 2.61
N TYR A 298 -15.80 9.30 2.61
CA TYR A 298 -14.96 8.89 3.74
C TYR A 298 -13.75 8.04 3.33
N SER A 299 -12.75 7.97 4.22
CA SER A 299 -11.52 7.21 4.02
C SER A 299 -11.15 6.38 5.27
N PHE A 300 -10.68 5.14 5.08
CA PHE A 300 -10.13 4.32 6.16
C PHE A 300 -8.66 4.66 6.38
N VAL A 301 -8.32 5.24 7.53
CA VAL A 301 -6.95 5.60 7.90
C VAL A 301 -6.51 4.79 9.12
N THR A 302 -5.23 4.46 9.19
CA THR A 302 -4.61 3.95 10.42
C THR A 302 -3.39 4.76 10.75
N TYR A 303 -3.40 5.32 11.95
CA TYR A 303 -2.26 5.97 12.57
C TYR A 303 -1.57 4.99 13.53
N VAL A 304 -0.24 5.00 13.60
CA VAL A 304 0.57 4.22 14.55
C VAL A 304 1.36 5.15 15.46
N ARG A 305 1.50 4.76 16.74
CA ARG A 305 2.41 5.43 17.66
C ARG A 305 3.84 5.19 17.22
N VAL A 306 4.61 6.26 17.14
CA VAL A 306 6.00 6.28 16.68
C VAL A 306 6.96 6.92 17.67
N ARG A 307 6.46 7.78 18.56
CA ARG A 307 7.26 8.37 19.63
C ARG A 307 6.64 8.01 20.97
N SER A 308 7.49 7.54 21.88
CA SER A 308 7.20 7.58 23.32
C SER A 308 7.17 9.03 23.78
N SER A 309 6.22 9.36 24.66
CA SER A 309 6.17 10.68 25.29
C SER A 309 7.40 10.93 26.17
N ALA A 310 7.73 12.19 26.43
CA ALA A 310 8.83 12.54 27.33
C ALA A 310 8.65 11.99 28.77
N VAL A 311 7.42 11.61 29.14
CA VAL A 311 7.09 10.97 30.42
C VAL A 311 7.49 9.49 30.43
N GLU A 312 7.34 8.78 29.31
CA GLU A 312 7.77 7.38 29.17
C GLU A 312 9.29 7.23 29.22
N ALA A 313 10.04 8.17 28.65
CA ALA A 313 11.50 8.18 28.73
C ALA A 313 12.02 8.29 30.17
N LEU A 314 11.29 8.98 31.05
CA LEU A 314 11.61 9.04 32.48
C LEU A 314 11.22 7.75 33.21
N ALA A 315 10.10 7.12 32.83
CA ALA A 315 9.65 5.85 33.41
C ALA A 315 10.53 4.63 33.03
N LEU A 316 11.29 4.72 31.94
CA LEU A 316 12.23 3.68 31.49
C LEU A 316 13.65 3.84 32.06
N ASN A 317 14.04 5.05 32.48
CA ASN A 317 15.43 5.39 32.83
C ASN A 317 15.75 5.28 34.33
N ASP A 318 14.83 4.79 35.18
CA ASP A 318 15.05 4.65 36.64
C ASP A 318 15.93 3.43 37.00
N GLY A 319 16.90 3.11 36.14
CA GLY A 319 17.82 1.98 36.25
C GLY A 319 19.01 2.10 35.30
N VAL A 320 20.22 2.20 35.88
CA VAL A 320 21.55 2.33 35.24
C VAL A 320 21.92 3.75 34.76
N MET A 321 22.81 4.39 35.52
CA MET A 321 23.62 5.52 35.08
C MET A 321 24.77 5.03 34.18
N SER A 322 24.93 5.62 32.99
CA SER A 322 26.22 5.64 32.26
C SER A 322 26.33 6.90 31.38
N ASP A 323 27.54 7.21 30.95
CA ASP A 323 27.95 8.60 30.65
C ASP A 323 27.62 9.09 29.22
N SER A 324 27.77 10.40 29.05
CA SER A 324 27.28 11.20 27.91
C SER A 324 27.77 10.80 26.51
N SER A 325 26.82 10.69 25.56
CA SER A 325 26.98 11.18 24.18
C SER A 325 25.60 11.49 23.56
N SER A 326 25.54 12.42 22.61
CA SER A 326 24.31 13.12 22.18
C SER A 326 23.40 12.35 21.22
N ASP A 327 22.10 12.55 21.39
CA ASP A 327 21.07 12.58 20.33
C ASP A 327 21.04 11.42 19.32
N SER A 328 20.58 10.27 19.80
CA SER A 328 19.41 9.67 19.15
C SER A 328 18.65 8.75 20.11
N ILE A 329 17.36 9.01 20.32
CA ILE A 329 16.44 7.96 20.77
C ILE A 329 16.33 6.98 19.60
N ARG A 330 17.20 5.97 19.59
CA ARG A 330 17.14 4.91 18.58
C ARG A 330 15.77 4.24 18.68
N PHE A 331 15.08 4.16 17.55
CA PHE A 331 13.94 3.27 17.39
C PHE A 331 14.41 1.82 17.56
N GLU A 332 14.48 1.34 18.81
CA GLU A 332 14.45 -0.09 19.07
C GLU A 332 13.11 -0.61 18.52
N ALA A 333 13.20 -1.56 17.59
CA ALA A 333 12.07 -1.92 16.76
C ALA A 333 11.05 -2.76 17.53
N VAL A 334 10.18 -2.09 18.28
CA VAL A 334 8.79 -2.53 18.48
C VAL A 334 8.18 -2.65 17.09
N LYS A 335 8.32 -3.84 16.50
CA LYS A 335 7.79 -4.15 15.18
C LYS A 335 6.30 -3.81 15.17
N PHE A 336 5.81 -3.17 14.12
CA PHE A 336 4.39 -2.83 13.94
C PHE A 336 3.46 -4.07 13.83
N SER A 337 3.93 -5.26 14.21
CA SER A 337 3.18 -6.50 14.40
C SER A 337 2.13 -6.44 15.52
N PHE A 338 2.05 -5.35 16.30
CA PHE A 338 0.86 -5.07 17.11
C PHE A 338 -0.37 -4.80 16.23
N LEU A 339 -0.20 -4.27 15.00
CA LEU A 339 -1.30 -4.08 14.06
C LEU A 339 -1.96 -5.42 13.68
N PRO A 340 -3.26 -5.43 13.33
CA PRO A 340 -3.86 -6.54 12.62
C PRO A 340 -3.09 -6.79 11.32
N LYS A 341 -2.83 -8.07 10.98
CA LYS A 341 -2.08 -8.46 9.77
C LYS A 341 -2.63 -7.77 8.50
N MET A 342 -3.96 -7.72 8.37
CA MET A 342 -4.69 -7.07 7.28
C MET A 342 -4.48 -5.54 7.16
N ILE A 343 -3.92 -4.87 8.18
CA ILE A 343 -3.56 -3.44 8.16
C ILE A 343 -2.05 -3.28 7.97
N PHE A 344 -1.25 -4.11 8.65
CA PHE A 344 0.20 -4.18 8.45
C PHE A 344 0.56 -4.38 6.95
N GLU A 345 -0.06 -5.38 6.30
CA GLU A 345 0.18 -5.73 4.89
C GLU A 345 -0.40 -4.73 3.86
N ARG A 346 -1.10 -3.66 4.32
CA ARG A 346 -1.62 -2.58 3.47
C ARG A 346 -0.70 -1.36 3.35
N HIS A 347 0.45 -1.32 4.06
CA HIS A 347 1.43 -0.24 3.89
C HIS A 347 1.87 -0.14 2.42
N GLN A 348 1.78 1.04 1.81
CA GLN A 348 1.90 1.16 0.35
C GLN A 348 3.32 0.85 -0.19
N GLU A 349 4.36 0.90 0.64
CA GLU A 349 5.69 0.40 0.28
C GLU A 349 5.71 -1.08 -0.11
N TYR A 350 4.75 -1.89 0.36
CA TYR A 350 4.61 -3.28 -0.08
C TYR A 350 4.23 -3.43 -1.56
N LEU A 351 3.74 -2.39 -2.24
CA LEU A 351 3.56 -2.40 -3.70
C LEU A 351 4.91 -2.55 -4.41
N TYR A 352 5.91 -1.75 -3.99
CA TYR A 352 7.28 -1.83 -4.48
C TYR A 352 7.96 -3.14 -4.07
N LEU A 353 7.89 -3.52 -2.78
CA LEU A 353 8.58 -4.72 -2.30
C LEU A 353 8.04 -6.02 -2.94
N ARG A 354 6.72 -6.12 -3.18
CA ARG A 354 6.14 -7.26 -3.91
C ARG A 354 6.61 -7.30 -5.36
N LEU A 355 6.74 -6.14 -6.03
CA LEU A 355 7.27 -6.06 -7.39
C LEU A 355 8.76 -6.44 -7.46
N VAL A 356 9.58 -6.02 -6.48
CA VAL A 356 10.98 -6.48 -6.33
C VAL A 356 11.04 -8.01 -6.22
N GLN A 357 10.26 -8.59 -5.32
CA GLN A 357 10.23 -10.05 -5.09
C GLN A 357 9.75 -10.81 -6.34
N ASP A 358 8.71 -10.33 -7.00
CA ASP A 358 8.15 -10.94 -8.21
C ASP A 358 9.12 -10.91 -9.41
N ILE A 359 9.87 -9.82 -9.60
CA ILE A 359 10.90 -9.74 -10.65
C ILE A 359 12.11 -10.63 -10.30
N ILE A 360 12.50 -10.75 -9.02
CA ILE A 360 13.60 -11.64 -8.61
C ILE A 360 13.21 -13.13 -8.72
N SER A 361 11.96 -13.49 -8.42
CA SER A 361 11.48 -14.88 -8.48
C SER A 361 11.03 -15.33 -9.87
N ASN A 362 10.35 -14.45 -10.62
CA ASN A 362 9.60 -14.80 -11.82
C ASN A 362 9.98 -13.94 -13.05
N GLY A 363 11.00 -13.07 -12.93
CA GLY A 363 11.42 -12.19 -14.01
C GLY A 363 12.17 -12.93 -15.11
N MET A 364 11.84 -12.63 -16.36
CA MET A 364 12.56 -13.16 -17.52
C MET A 364 13.98 -12.62 -17.56
N GLN A 365 14.94 -13.54 -17.63
CA GLN A 365 16.35 -13.19 -17.82
C GLN A 365 16.56 -12.58 -19.21
N LYS A 366 17.18 -11.41 -19.25
CA LYS A 366 17.57 -10.72 -20.47
C LYS A 366 19.02 -10.27 -20.37
N ASP A 367 19.64 -10.06 -21.52
CA ASP A 367 20.85 -9.24 -21.64
C ASP A 367 20.44 -7.80 -21.99
N ASP A 368 21.32 -6.83 -21.71
CA ASP A 368 20.99 -5.41 -21.80
C ASP A 368 22.16 -4.58 -22.35
N ARG A 369 21.88 -3.30 -22.69
CA ARG A 369 22.82 -2.37 -23.33
C ARG A 369 24.10 -2.05 -22.55
N THR A 370 24.17 -2.41 -21.26
CA THR A 370 25.32 -2.21 -20.37
C THR A 370 26.18 -3.47 -20.19
N GLY A 371 25.74 -4.62 -20.71
CA GLY A 371 26.38 -5.92 -20.50
C GLY A 371 26.20 -6.52 -19.10
N THR A 372 25.43 -5.88 -18.22
CA THR A 372 25.20 -6.37 -16.84
C THR A 372 24.24 -7.56 -16.81
N GLY A 373 23.25 -7.55 -17.69
CA GLY A 373 22.11 -8.44 -17.69
C GLY A 373 21.09 -8.12 -16.61
N THR A 374 19.83 -8.49 -16.87
CA THR A 374 18.67 -8.18 -16.02
C THR A 374 17.78 -9.40 -15.80
N LEU A 375 16.97 -9.35 -14.74
CA LEU A 375 15.69 -10.04 -14.62
C LEU A 375 14.57 -9.00 -14.85
N SER A 376 13.51 -9.35 -15.57
CA SER A 376 12.54 -8.35 -16.05
C SER A 376 11.09 -8.85 -16.11
N LYS A 377 10.13 -7.94 -15.98
CA LYS A 377 8.72 -8.15 -16.31
C LYS A 377 8.20 -6.96 -17.13
N PHE A 378 7.22 -7.20 -18.00
CA PHE A 378 6.65 -6.19 -18.88
C PHE A 378 5.21 -5.87 -18.49
N GLY A 379 4.88 -4.58 -18.34
CA GLY A 379 3.54 -4.13 -17.97
C GLY A 379 3.26 -4.28 -16.47
N CYS A 380 3.86 -3.40 -15.65
CA CYS A 380 3.65 -3.36 -14.20
C CYS A 380 3.00 -2.04 -13.78
N GLN A 381 2.31 -2.02 -12.64
CA GLN A 381 1.67 -0.80 -12.10
C GLN A 381 1.76 -0.75 -10.57
N MET A 382 1.93 0.47 -10.03
CA MET A 382 1.75 0.79 -8.61
C MET A 382 0.90 2.06 -8.47
N ARG A 383 0.15 2.20 -7.38
CA ARG A 383 -0.70 3.38 -7.10
C ARG A 383 -0.57 3.80 -5.64
N PHE A 384 -0.12 5.02 -5.42
CA PHE A 384 0.15 5.62 -4.12
C PHE A 384 -0.90 6.71 -3.81
N ASN A 385 -1.23 6.88 -2.53
CA ASN A 385 -2.20 7.85 -2.03
C ASN A 385 -1.42 9.00 -1.35
N LEU A 386 -1.55 10.21 -1.88
CA LEU A 386 -0.76 11.37 -1.48
C LEU A 386 -1.42 12.20 -0.36
N ARG A 387 -2.69 11.94 -0.03
CA ARG A 387 -3.53 12.77 0.86
C ARG A 387 -3.07 12.82 2.33
N LYS A 388 -2.23 11.86 2.76
CA LYS A 388 -1.86 11.66 4.17
C LYS A 388 -0.36 11.53 4.42
N SER A 389 0.40 11.08 3.43
CA SER A 389 1.84 10.80 3.54
C SER A 389 2.48 10.85 2.17
N PHE A 390 3.78 11.12 2.11
CA PHE A 390 4.55 11.25 0.89
C PHE A 390 5.34 9.95 0.61
N PRO A 391 5.19 9.30 -0.58
CA PRO A 391 5.66 7.94 -0.83
C PRO A 391 7.18 7.82 -1.08
N LEU A 392 7.97 8.25 -0.09
CA LEU A 392 9.42 8.10 -0.07
C LEU A 392 9.80 6.83 0.70
N LEU A 393 10.43 5.87 0.02
CA LEU A 393 10.67 4.53 0.56
C LEU A 393 11.47 4.55 1.87
N THR A 394 11.09 3.70 2.82
CA THR A 394 11.69 3.60 4.15
C THR A 394 12.63 2.41 4.29
N THR A 395 12.46 1.33 3.53
CA THR A 395 13.30 0.12 3.61
C THR A 395 14.73 0.32 3.09
N LYS A 396 15.01 1.45 2.43
CA LYS A 396 16.35 2.01 2.22
C LYS A 396 16.26 3.54 2.15
N LYS A 397 17.27 4.24 2.66
CA LYS A 397 17.36 5.71 2.54
C LYS A 397 17.49 6.15 1.07
N VAL A 398 16.48 6.87 0.58
CA VAL A 398 16.43 7.49 -0.75
C VAL A 398 17.12 8.86 -0.72
N PHE A 399 17.76 9.25 -1.82
CA PHE A 399 18.50 10.52 -1.92
C PHE A 399 17.56 11.71 -2.19
N TRP A 400 16.76 12.10 -1.18
CA TRP A 400 15.75 13.16 -1.29
C TRP A 400 16.23 14.46 -1.94
N ARG A 401 17.39 14.98 -1.51
CA ARG A 401 17.92 16.23 -2.09
C ARG A 401 18.20 16.09 -3.60
N GLY A 402 18.63 14.92 -4.07
CA GLY A 402 18.73 14.65 -5.50
C GLY A 402 17.39 14.71 -6.22
N VAL A 403 16.33 14.13 -5.63
CA VAL A 403 14.96 14.14 -6.19
C VAL A 403 14.46 15.57 -6.40
N VAL A 404 14.61 16.42 -5.38
CA VAL A 404 14.16 17.82 -5.42
C VAL A 404 14.97 18.63 -6.43
N GLU A 405 16.30 18.55 -6.38
CA GLU A 405 17.19 19.36 -7.23
C GLU A 405 17.12 18.93 -8.71
N GLU A 406 16.91 17.65 -9.01
CA GLU A 406 16.66 17.16 -10.37
C GLU A 406 15.29 17.63 -10.89
N LEU A 407 14.23 17.53 -10.08
CA LEU A 407 12.90 17.95 -10.52
C LEU A 407 12.85 19.46 -10.82
N LEU A 408 13.50 20.29 -10.00
CA LEU A 408 13.63 21.73 -10.25
C LEU A 408 14.48 22.02 -11.52
N TRP A 409 15.46 21.17 -11.84
CA TRP A 409 16.26 21.26 -13.06
C TRP A 409 15.48 20.81 -14.32
N PHE A 410 14.57 19.83 -14.20
CA PHE A 410 13.61 19.52 -15.26
C PHE A 410 12.58 20.65 -15.44
N ILE A 411 12.05 21.21 -14.35
CA ILE A 411 11.05 22.29 -14.41
C ILE A 411 11.64 23.52 -15.10
N SER A 412 12.87 23.93 -14.80
CA SER A 412 13.52 25.08 -15.44
C SER A 412 13.95 24.88 -16.90
N GLY A 413 13.59 23.75 -17.53
CA GLY A 413 13.91 23.46 -18.93
C GLY A 413 15.37 23.07 -19.19
N SER A 414 16.20 22.96 -18.14
CA SER A 414 17.65 22.86 -18.29
C SER A 414 18.13 21.51 -18.82
N THR A 415 19.28 21.55 -19.49
CA THR A 415 19.96 20.39 -20.09
C THR A 415 21.45 20.31 -19.73
N ASN A 416 21.93 21.26 -18.91
CA ASN A 416 23.30 21.34 -18.43
C ASN A 416 23.46 20.57 -17.11
N ALA A 417 24.13 19.42 -17.14
CA ALA A 417 24.38 18.59 -15.95
C ALA A 417 25.29 19.28 -14.91
N LYS A 418 26.09 20.29 -15.29
CA LYS A 418 27.01 20.98 -14.38
C LYS A 418 26.28 21.72 -13.26
N ILE A 419 25.08 22.24 -13.53
CA ILE A 419 24.21 22.88 -12.53
C ILE A 419 23.86 21.91 -11.39
N LEU A 420 23.70 20.62 -11.69
CA LEU A 420 23.50 19.57 -10.68
C LEU A 420 24.84 19.22 -10.00
N GLN A 421 25.94 19.13 -10.75
CA GLN A 421 27.27 18.81 -10.20
C GLN A 421 27.81 19.87 -9.23
N GLU A 422 27.62 21.16 -9.52
CA GLU A 422 27.94 22.31 -8.67
C GLU A 422 27.18 22.24 -7.33
N LYS A 423 25.92 21.78 -7.38
CA LYS A 423 25.09 21.47 -6.21
C LYS A 423 25.50 20.17 -5.49
N GLY A 424 26.45 19.39 -6.02
CA GLY A 424 26.87 18.09 -5.50
C GLY A 424 25.96 16.91 -5.88
N ILE A 425 25.07 17.10 -6.86
CA ILE A 425 24.09 16.10 -7.32
C ILE A 425 24.64 15.40 -8.57
N ARG A 426 25.21 14.20 -8.38
CA ARG A 426 26.01 13.47 -9.39
C ARG A 426 25.27 12.37 -10.15
N ILE A 427 23.94 12.39 -10.14
CA ILE A 427 23.12 11.31 -10.71
C ILE A 427 23.23 11.19 -12.25
N TRP A 428 23.55 12.30 -12.93
CA TRP A 428 23.74 12.34 -14.39
C TRP A 428 25.21 12.15 -14.83
N ASP A 429 26.18 12.14 -13.92
CA ASP A 429 27.62 12.12 -14.25
C ASP A 429 27.97 11.02 -15.26
N GLY A 430 27.50 9.78 -15.04
CA GLY A 430 27.80 8.63 -15.89
C GLY A 430 27.29 8.73 -17.34
N ASN A 431 26.30 9.59 -17.60
CA ASN A 431 25.72 9.82 -18.92
C ASN A 431 26.16 11.18 -19.51
N ALA A 432 26.92 11.99 -18.76
CA ALA A 432 27.32 13.34 -19.12
C ALA A 432 28.81 13.48 -19.49
N THR A 433 29.64 12.47 -19.19
CA THR A 433 31.10 12.56 -19.41
C THR A 433 31.48 12.65 -20.89
N ARG A 434 32.64 13.25 -21.15
CA ARG A 434 33.29 13.27 -22.46
C ARG A 434 33.42 11.85 -23.04
N ASP A 435 33.85 10.89 -22.24
CA ASP A 435 33.98 9.49 -22.67
C ASP A 435 32.64 8.84 -23.06
N TYR A 436 31.54 9.19 -22.38
CA TYR A 436 30.21 8.65 -22.71
C TYR A 436 29.65 9.28 -23.99
N LEU A 437 29.71 10.61 -24.12
CA LEU A 437 29.25 11.34 -25.31
C LEU A 437 30.06 10.96 -26.56
N ASN A 438 31.36 10.72 -26.41
CA ASN A 438 32.26 10.27 -27.47
C ASN A 438 32.07 8.81 -27.89
N ARG A 439 31.20 7.98 -27.25
CA ARG A 439 31.04 6.56 -27.60
C ARG A 439 30.57 6.39 -29.05
N GLN A 440 31.52 6.03 -29.91
CA GLN A 440 31.34 5.63 -31.31
C GLN A 440 31.81 4.18 -31.51
N LEU A 441 31.40 3.57 -32.61
CA LEU A 441 31.59 2.14 -32.88
C LEU A 441 33.06 1.73 -33.01
N LEU A 442 33.46 0.69 -32.26
CA LEU A 442 34.64 -0.12 -32.53
C LEU A 442 34.22 -1.58 -32.78
N GLY A 443 33.79 -1.88 -34.01
CA GLY A 443 33.49 -3.24 -34.46
C GLY A 443 32.12 -3.41 -35.11
N TYR A 444 32.00 -4.48 -35.90
CA TYR A 444 30.85 -4.74 -36.79
C TYR A 444 29.66 -5.46 -36.12
N TRP A 445 29.69 -5.65 -34.79
CA TRP A 445 28.65 -6.34 -34.03
C TRP A 445 28.33 -5.61 -32.72
N ASN A 446 27.11 -5.07 -32.67
CA ASN A 446 26.35 -4.64 -31.49
C ASN A 446 27.02 -3.74 -30.43
N GLN A 447 26.43 -2.53 -30.36
CA GLN A 447 25.89 -1.90 -29.14
C GLN A 447 26.58 -0.60 -28.67
N LEU A 448 25.73 0.38 -28.31
CA LEU A 448 26.05 1.71 -27.79
C LEU A 448 26.84 2.68 -28.71
N TYR A 449 26.23 3.03 -29.85
CA TYR A 449 26.52 4.31 -30.51
C TYR A 449 25.75 5.43 -29.78
N ILE A 450 26.49 6.36 -29.16
CA ILE A 450 25.93 7.62 -28.64
C ILE A 450 26.12 8.72 -29.69
N GLY A 451 27.34 8.86 -30.22
CA GLY A 451 27.61 9.70 -31.40
C GLY A 451 27.58 11.21 -31.18
N LEU A 452 27.54 11.69 -29.93
CA LEU A 452 27.40 13.10 -29.53
C LEU A 452 28.75 13.77 -29.24
N ALA A 453 29.79 13.42 -30.01
CA ALA A 453 31.17 13.86 -29.76
C ALA A 453 31.39 15.38 -29.95
N ASP A 454 30.49 16.04 -30.69
CA ASP A 454 30.41 17.48 -30.92
C ASP A 454 29.84 18.27 -29.73
N ARG A 455 29.16 17.61 -28.79
CA ARG A 455 28.64 18.24 -27.57
C ARG A 455 29.75 18.69 -26.61
N GLU A 456 29.44 19.65 -25.75
CA GLU A 456 30.24 19.92 -24.56
C GLU A 456 30.04 18.79 -23.51
N GLU A 457 31.06 18.51 -22.70
CA GLU A 457 30.87 17.64 -21.54
C GLU A 457 29.90 18.32 -20.56
N GLY A 458 28.87 17.58 -20.11
CA GLY A 458 27.74 18.12 -19.36
C GLY A 458 26.49 18.44 -20.18
N ASP A 459 26.59 18.56 -21.52
CA ASP A 459 25.43 18.81 -22.40
C ASP A 459 24.71 17.48 -22.68
N LEU A 460 23.54 17.30 -22.06
CA LEU A 460 22.74 16.08 -22.21
C LEU A 460 21.86 16.08 -23.47
N GLY A 461 21.87 17.16 -24.27
CA GLY A 461 20.94 17.37 -25.37
C GLY A 461 19.51 17.66 -24.91
N PRO A 462 18.52 17.62 -25.83
CA PRO A 462 17.13 18.01 -25.57
C PRO A 462 16.32 16.99 -24.75
N VAL A 463 16.79 16.66 -23.55
CA VAL A 463 16.18 15.69 -22.62
C VAL A 463 15.05 16.32 -21.79
N TYR A 464 14.20 15.46 -21.20
CA TYR A 464 13.18 15.76 -20.17
C TYR A 464 12.68 17.21 -20.12
N GLY A 465 13.32 18.06 -19.29
CA GLY A 465 12.91 19.45 -19.05
C GLY A 465 12.84 20.30 -20.32
N PHE A 466 13.79 20.16 -21.24
CA PHE A 466 13.73 20.83 -22.54
C PHE A 466 12.47 20.45 -23.31
N GLN A 467 12.09 19.17 -23.31
CA GLN A 467 10.84 18.75 -23.95
C GLN A 467 9.62 19.23 -23.15
N TRP A 468 9.71 19.43 -21.83
CA TRP A 468 8.61 19.96 -21.03
C TRP A 468 8.34 21.45 -21.32
N ARG A 469 9.38 22.28 -21.43
CA ARG A 469 9.25 23.74 -21.60
C ARG A 469 9.35 24.22 -23.06
N HIS A 470 9.99 23.43 -23.94
CA HIS A 470 10.37 23.82 -25.29
C HIS A 470 10.08 22.69 -26.31
N PHE A 471 8.95 21.99 -26.19
CA PHE A 471 8.65 20.83 -27.04
C PHE A 471 8.72 21.19 -28.54
N GLY A 472 9.54 20.47 -29.30
CA GLY A 472 9.73 20.72 -30.73
C GLY A 472 10.60 21.94 -31.08
N ALA A 473 11.19 22.65 -30.12
CA ALA A 473 12.20 23.67 -30.39
C ALA A 473 13.48 23.04 -30.96
N ARG A 474 14.16 23.76 -31.86
CA ARG A 474 15.43 23.28 -32.43
C ARG A 474 16.56 23.44 -31.42
N TYR A 475 16.96 22.34 -30.77
CA TYR A 475 18.12 22.32 -29.89
C TYR A 475 19.41 22.76 -30.62
N THR A 476 20.27 23.47 -29.90
CA THR A 476 21.62 23.84 -30.33
C THR A 476 22.66 23.36 -29.31
N ASN A 477 22.74 23.99 -28.14
CA ASN A 477 23.58 23.62 -27.00
C ASN A 477 22.89 23.97 -25.66
N MET A 478 23.47 23.53 -24.56
CA MET A 478 22.94 23.71 -23.19
C MET A 478 23.02 25.13 -22.61
N HIS A 479 23.62 26.09 -23.32
CA HIS A 479 23.78 27.49 -22.88
C HIS A 479 22.90 28.48 -23.65
N ALA A 480 22.19 28.02 -24.68
CA ALA A 480 21.31 28.88 -25.49
C ALA A 480 20.01 29.21 -24.74
N ASP A 481 19.48 30.42 -24.97
CA ASP A 481 18.16 30.81 -24.48
C ASP A 481 17.06 30.25 -25.40
N TYR A 482 16.17 29.43 -24.83
CA TYR A 482 15.03 28.83 -25.51
C TYR A 482 13.68 29.46 -25.10
N THR A 483 13.70 30.58 -24.37
CA THR A 483 12.50 31.32 -23.96
C THR A 483 11.61 31.63 -25.17
N GLY A 484 10.34 31.23 -25.10
CA GLY A 484 9.37 31.40 -26.19
C GLY A 484 9.58 30.49 -27.41
N GLN A 485 10.53 29.54 -27.37
CA GLN A 485 10.74 28.56 -28.43
C GLN A 485 10.04 27.22 -28.10
N GLY A 486 9.44 26.59 -29.12
CA GLY A 486 8.72 25.33 -28.97
C GLY A 486 7.35 25.51 -28.29
N PHE A 487 6.90 24.49 -27.58
CA PHE A 487 5.66 24.51 -26.80
C PHE A 487 5.92 24.14 -25.33
N ASP A 488 5.49 25.01 -24.41
CA ASP A 488 5.60 24.81 -22.96
C ASP A 488 4.42 23.97 -22.46
N GLN A 489 4.62 22.65 -22.43
CA GLN A 489 3.64 21.69 -21.93
C GLN A 489 3.41 21.83 -20.41
N LEU A 490 4.39 22.32 -19.65
CA LEU A 490 4.22 22.46 -18.20
C LEU A 490 3.27 23.62 -17.86
N LEU A 491 3.41 24.75 -18.55
CA LEU A 491 2.48 25.88 -18.40
C LEU A 491 1.09 25.54 -18.97
N ASP A 492 0.99 24.88 -20.12
CA ASP A 492 -0.30 24.39 -20.68
C ASP A 492 -1.02 23.43 -19.71
N VAL A 493 -0.29 22.52 -19.05
CA VAL A 493 -0.84 21.64 -18.01
C VAL A 493 -1.38 22.45 -16.82
N ILE A 494 -0.62 23.42 -16.32
CA ILE A 494 -1.03 24.26 -15.18
C ILE A 494 -2.23 25.15 -15.55
N GLU A 495 -2.24 25.72 -16.76
CA GLU A 495 -3.36 26.53 -17.26
C GLU A 495 -4.64 25.70 -17.38
N LYS A 496 -4.56 24.50 -17.96
CA LYS A 496 -5.72 23.60 -18.06
C LYS A 496 -6.23 23.17 -16.68
N ILE A 497 -5.35 22.86 -15.73
CA ILE A 497 -5.77 22.49 -14.37
C ILE A 497 -6.53 23.64 -13.68
N LYS A 498 -6.12 24.89 -13.91
CA LYS A 498 -6.79 26.08 -13.37
C LYS A 498 -8.10 26.44 -14.08
N ASN A 499 -8.11 26.38 -15.42
CA ASN A 499 -9.15 27.00 -16.25
C ASN A 499 -10.11 26.00 -16.90
N ASN A 500 -9.73 24.72 -17.02
CA ASN A 500 -10.52 23.66 -17.65
C ASN A 500 -10.20 22.27 -17.03
N PRO A 501 -10.42 22.07 -15.71
CA PRO A 501 -9.97 20.88 -14.98
C PRO A 501 -10.55 19.55 -15.47
N ASP A 502 -11.71 19.56 -16.14
CA ASP A 502 -12.34 18.38 -16.74
C ASP A 502 -11.72 17.96 -18.10
N ASP A 503 -10.72 18.69 -18.61
CA ASP A 503 -10.07 18.35 -19.87
C ASP A 503 -9.31 17.01 -19.78
N ARG A 504 -9.43 16.20 -20.83
CA ARG A 504 -8.86 14.85 -20.89
C ARG A 504 -7.50 14.80 -21.59
N ARG A 505 -6.91 15.96 -21.89
CA ARG A 505 -5.60 16.17 -22.54
C ARG A 505 -4.68 17.06 -21.69
N ILE A 506 -4.80 16.99 -20.37
CA ILE A 506 -3.82 17.54 -19.42
C ILE A 506 -2.63 16.57 -19.37
N ILE A 507 -1.70 16.74 -20.30
CA ILE A 507 -0.68 15.74 -20.67
C ILE A 507 0.69 16.41 -20.79
N LEU A 508 1.73 15.71 -20.35
CA LEU A 508 3.14 16.15 -20.43
C LEU A 508 4.00 15.01 -21.02
N SER A 509 4.66 15.24 -22.15
CA SER A 509 5.49 14.25 -22.85
C SER A 509 6.95 14.68 -22.94
N ALA A 510 7.86 13.78 -22.58
CA ALA A 510 9.29 13.93 -22.90
C ALA A 510 9.67 13.20 -24.21
N TRP A 511 8.75 12.46 -24.82
CA TRP A 511 9.05 11.60 -25.96
C TRP A 511 8.85 12.31 -27.31
N ASN A 512 9.92 12.89 -27.83
CA ASN A 512 9.99 13.48 -29.16
C ASN A 512 10.86 12.59 -30.09
N PRO A 513 10.25 11.79 -31.00
CA PRO A 513 10.97 10.87 -31.89
C PRO A 513 12.05 11.53 -32.77
N SER A 514 11.87 12.80 -33.16
CA SER A 514 12.82 13.56 -33.98
C SER A 514 14.15 13.81 -33.25
N ASP A 515 14.05 14.00 -31.92
CA ASP A 515 15.13 14.46 -31.06
C ASP A 515 15.85 13.31 -30.34
N LEU A 516 15.32 12.07 -30.34
CA LEU A 516 15.90 10.95 -29.57
C LEU A 516 17.38 10.71 -29.87
N LYS A 517 17.80 10.94 -31.12
CA LYS A 517 19.20 10.83 -31.60
C LYS A 517 20.12 11.96 -31.11
N LEU A 518 19.56 13.02 -30.52
CA LEU A 518 20.28 14.18 -29.99
C LEU A 518 20.49 14.08 -28.47
N MET A 519 19.74 13.20 -27.80
CA MET A 519 19.71 13.05 -26.34
C MET A 519 20.78 12.07 -25.86
N ALA A 520 21.54 12.43 -24.82
CA ALA A 520 22.54 11.54 -24.21
C ALA A 520 21.91 10.26 -23.60
N LEU A 521 20.64 10.35 -23.15
CA LEU A 521 19.83 9.19 -22.77
C LEU A 521 18.35 9.45 -23.13
N PRO A 522 17.73 8.62 -23.98
CA PRO A 522 16.29 8.72 -24.29
C PRO A 522 15.41 8.64 -23.02
N PRO A 523 14.41 9.52 -22.83
CA PRO A 523 13.62 9.61 -21.61
C PRO A 523 13.04 8.28 -21.11
N CYS A 524 13.26 7.95 -19.84
CA CYS A 524 12.76 6.73 -19.21
C CYS A 524 11.31 6.90 -18.75
N HIS A 525 11.06 7.88 -17.89
CA HIS A 525 9.74 8.40 -17.54
C HIS A 525 9.36 9.43 -18.62
N MET A 526 8.46 9.04 -19.52
CA MET A 526 8.39 9.62 -20.86
C MET A 526 7.05 10.29 -21.19
N PHE A 527 6.00 9.98 -20.44
CA PHE A 527 4.65 10.48 -20.65
C PHE A 527 3.92 10.56 -19.31
N VAL A 528 3.15 11.63 -19.11
CA VAL A 528 2.35 11.89 -17.91
C VAL A 528 0.97 12.35 -18.33
N GLN A 529 -0.05 11.91 -17.62
CA GLN A 529 -1.41 12.47 -17.68
C GLN A 529 -1.86 12.86 -16.28
N PHE A 530 -2.42 14.05 -16.16
CA PHE A 530 -3.03 14.54 -14.93
C PHE A 530 -4.56 14.40 -14.99
N TYR A 531 -5.19 14.36 -13.82
CA TYR A 531 -6.64 14.25 -13.67
C TYR A 531 -7.09 15.03 -12.44
N VAL A 532 -8.05 15.94 -12.60
CA VAL A 532 -8.65 16.69 -11.50
C VAL A 532 -10.01 16.08 -11.16
N ALA A 533 -10.28 15.84 -9.88
CA ALA A 533 -11.61 15.46 -9.40
C ALA A 533 -11.80 15.84 -7.93
N ASN A 534 -12.98 16.32 -7.55
CA ASN A 534 -13.35 16.61 -6.15
C ASN A 534 -12.38 17.54 -5.40
N GLY A 535 -11.75 18.50 -6.09
CA GLY A 535 -10.72 19.38 -5.51
C GLY A 535 -9.32 18.76 -5.42
N GLU A 536 -9.11 17.55 -5.95
CA GLU A 536 -7.85 16.82 -5.90
C GLU A 536 -7.18 16.72 -7.28
N LEU A 537 -5.85 16.83 -7.32
CA LEU A 537 -5.04 16.55 -8.49
C LEU A 537 -4.38 15.17 -8.37
N SER A 538 -4.61 14.31 -9.36
CA SER A 538 -3.92 13.01 -9.50
C SER A 538 -3.04 12.97 -10.74
N CYS A 539 -2.01 12.13 -10.73
CA CYS A 539 -1.01 11.99 -11.79
C CYS A 539 -0.79 10.52 -12.15
N GLN A 540 -0.88 10.18 -13.43
CA GLN A 540 -0.44 8.90 -13.98
C GLN A 540 0.81 9.11 -14.86
N MET A 541 1.92 8.49 -14.48
CA MET A 541 3.18 8.54 -15.24
C MET A 541 3.49 7.19 -15.86
N TYR A 542 3.85 7.19 -17.15
CA TYR A 542 4.33 6.01 -17.88
C TYR A 542 5.86 6.04 -18.07
N GLN A 543 6.51 4.99 -17.57
CA GLN A 543 7.94 4.77 -17.65
C GLN A 543 8.24 3.56 -18.53
N ARG A 544 8.79 3.77 -19.73
CA ARG A 544 9.09 2.67 -20.69
C ARG A 544 10.10 1.65 -20.17
N SER A 545 10.97 2.05 -19.26
CA SER A 545 12.10 1.26 -18.76
C SER A 545 12.47 1.75 -17.37
N ALA A 546 12.50 0.84 -16.40
CA ALA A 546 12.57 1.18 -14.99
C ALA A 546 13.53 0.25 -14.22
N ASP A 547 14.67 0.80 -13.81
CA ASP A 547 15.58 0.16 -12.85
C ASP A 547 14.88 0.13 -11.48
N ILE A 548 14.48 -1.06 -11.06
CA ILE A 548 13.77 -1.31 -9.80
C ILE A 548 14.72 -1.14 -8.59
N GLY A 549 16.03 -1.30 -8.76
CA GLY A 549 17.04 -1.15 -7.71
C GLY A 549 17.30 0.30 -7.33
N LEU A 550 17.56 1.15 -8.33
CA LEU A 550 17.94 2.55 -8.16
C LEU A 550 16.87 3.55 -8.61
N GLY A 551 16.37 3.41 -9.84
CA GLY A 551 15.54 4.43 -10.50
C GLY A 551 14.14 4.56 -9.89
N VAL A 552 13.40 3.46 -9.77
CA VAL A 552 11.99 3.46 -9.33
C VAL A 552 11.75 4.17 -7.99
N PRO A 553 12.53 3.92 -6.91
CA PRO A 553 12.42 4.67 -5.65
C PRO A 553 12.54 6.19 -5.81
N PHE A 554 13.38 6.64 -6.76
CA PHE A 554 13.61 8.04 -7.08
C PHE A 554 12.47 8.59 -7.94
N ASN A 555 12.01 7.83 -8.95
CA ASN A 555 10.93 8.22 -9.84
C ASN A 555 9.57 8.32 -9.13
N ILE A 556 9.29 7.44 -8.15
CA ILE A 556 8.08 7.53 -7.31
C ILE A 556 8.07 8.87 -6.55
N ALA A 557 9.17 9.20 -5.88
CA ALA A 557 9.29 10.44 -5.13
C ALA A 557 9.24 11.68 -6.06
N SER A 558 9.90 11.64 -7.21
CA SER A 558 9.95 12.75 -8.17
C SER A 558 8.55 13.11 -8.72
N TYR A 559 7.78 12.12 -9.18
CA TYR A 559 6.44 12.39 -9.72
C TYR A 559 5.37 12.60 -8.63
N ALA A 560 5.51 12.02 -7.45
CA ALA A 560 4.73 12.44 -6.30
C ALA A 560 4.98 13.93 -5.99
N LEU A 561 6.25 14.37 -5.93
CA LEU A 561 6.61 15.77 -5.68
C LEU A 561 6.06 16.71 -6.76
N LEU A 562 6.17 16.35 -8.05
CA LEU A 562 5.59 17.12 -9.15
C LEU A 562 4.06 17.27 -8.99
N THR A 563 3.37 16.20 -8.62
CA THR A 563 1.92 16.22 -8.34
C THR A 563 1.59 17.17 -7.18
N HIS A 564 2.36 17.09 -6.09
CA HIS A 564 2.25 17.98 -4.93
C HIS A 564 2.50 19.45 -5.30
N MET A 565 3.50 19.76 -6.13
CA MET A 565 3.84 21.12 -6.57
C MET A 565 2.76 21.70 -7.48
N ILE A 566 2.32 20.96 -8.50
CA ILE A 566 1.27 21.41 -9.42
C ILE A 566 -0.07 21.59 -8.68
N ALA A 567 -0.41 20.68 -7.75
CA ALA A 567 -1.58 20.83 -6.89
C ALA A 567 -1.51 22.14 -6.09
N HIS A 568 -0.37 22.42 -5.45
CA HIS A 568 -0.18 23.62 -4.63
C HIS A 568 -0.33 24.93 -5.40
N VAL A 569 0.26 25.05 -6.60
CA VAL A 569 0.17 26.28 -7.42
C VAL A 569 -1.18 26.43 -8.12
N CYS A 570 -2.03 25.41 -8.09
CA CYS A 570 -3.41 25.42 -8.59
C CYS A 570 -4.47 25.42 -7.47
N ASP A 571 -4.06 25.58 -6.21
CA ASP A 571 -4.93 25.57 -5.01
C ASP A 571 -5.79 24.28 -4.87
N LEU A 572 -5.25 23.15 -5.35
CA LEU A 572 -5.81 21.80 -5.19
C LEU A 572 -5.04 21.00 -4.12
N VAL A 573 -5.64 19.92 -3.63
CA VAL A 573 -4.94 18.92 -2.79
C VAL A 573 -4.37 17.77 -3.63
N PRO A 574 -3.27 17.12 -3.21
CA PRO A 574 -2.70 15.98 -3.94
C PRO A 574 -3.52 14.70 -3.68
N GLY A 575 -4.02 14.09 -4.75
CA GLY A 575 -4.83 12.87 -4.74
C GLY A 575 -3.98 11.61 -4.83
N ASP A 576 -3.83 11.06 -6.04
CA ASP A 576 -3.13 9.80 -6.29
C ASP A 576 -1.93 9.97 -7.24
N PHE A 577 -0.88 9.17 -7.02
CA PHE A 577 0.17 8.94 -8.00
C PHE A 577 0.13 7.50 -8.53
N ILE A 578 -0.09 7.34 -9.84
CA ILE A 578 -0.10 6.05 -10.54
C ILE A 578 1.21 5.93 -11.33
N HIS A 579 2.02 4.92 -11.01
CA HIS A 579 3.25 4.59 -11.72
C HIS A 579 2.99 3.39 -12.65
N VAL A 580 2.93 3.63 -13.96
CA VAL A 580 2.80 2.58 -14.98
C VAL A 580 4.18 2.33 -15.59
N ILE A 581 4.58 1.06 -15.70
CA ILE A 581 5.92 0.66 -16.13
C ILE A 581 5.82 -0.30 -17.32
N GLY A 582 6.58 0.01 -18.38
CA GLY A 582 6.87 -0.90 -19.49
C GLY A 582 7.80 -2.02 -19.06
N ASP A 583 9.09 -1.91 -19.35
CA ASP A 583 10.12 -2.86 -18.93
C ASP A 583 10.58 -2.57 -17.48
N ALA A 584 10.02 -3.30 -16.52
CA ALA A 584 10.40 -3.27 -15.10
C ALA A 584 11.51 -4.29 -14.86
N HIS A 585 12.70 -3.86 -14.45
CA HIS A 585 13.86 -4.75 -14.35
C HIS A 585 14.74 -4.56 -13.12
N VAL A 586 15.37 -5.65 -12.71
CA VAL A 586 16.43 -5.71 -11.69
C VAL A 586 17.72 -6.13 -12.40
N TYR A 587 18.76 -5.31 -12.29
CA TYR A 587 20.10 -5.70 -12.76
C TYR A 587 20.64 -6.89 -11.95
N ARG A 588 21.36 -7.82 -12.59
CA ARG A 588 21.93 -9.01 -11.91
C ARG A 588 22.81 -8.64 -10.71
N THR A 589 23.49 -7.49 -10.78
CA THR A 589 24.31 -6.91 -9.70
C THR A 589 23.51 -6.37 -8.50
N HIS A 590 22.21 -6.08 -8.66
CA HIS A 590 21.33 -5.54 -7.61
C HIS A 590 20.54 -6.61 -6.87
N ILE A 591 20.49 -7.86 -7.35
CA ILE A 591 19.68 -8.95 -6.76
C ILE A 591 19.98 -9.13 -5.26
N ARG A 592 21.26 -9.25 -4.87
CA ARG A 592 21.65 -9.40 -3.45
C ARG A 592 21.33 -8.16 -2.60
N PRO A 593 21.68 -6.92 -3.01
CA PRO A 593 21.20 -5.69 -2.35
C PRO A 593 19.69 -5.62 -2.15
N LEU A 594 18.89 -6.08 -3.12
CA LEU A 594 17.43 -6.10 -3.03
C LEU A 594 16.90 -7.23 -2.14
N GLN A 595 17.56 -8.39 -2.11
CA GLN A 595 17.26 -9.46 -1.13
C GLN A 595 17.52 -9.00 0.31
N GLU A 596 18.54 -8.17 0.55
CA GLU A 596 18.75 -7.49 1.84
C GLU A 596 17.62 -6.49 2.14
N GLN A 597 17.21 -5.68 1.16
CA GLN A 597 16.10 -4.74 1.32
C GLN A 597 14.80 -5.45 1.69
N LEU A 598 14.51 -6.61 1.10
CA LEU A 598 13.33 -7.42 1.37
C LEU A 598 13.26 -7.98 2.81
N GLN A 599 14.37 -8.01 3.56
CA GLN A 599 14.35 -8.37 4.99
C GLN A 599 13.98 -7.19 5.91
N LYS A 600 13.96 -5.96 5.39
CA LYS A 600 13.69 -4.75 6.17
C LYS A 600 12.20 -4.46 6.15
N LEU A 601 11.57 -4.38 7.32
CA LEU A 601 10.15 -4.01 7.44
C LEU A 601 9.98 -2.52 7.12
N PRO A 602 8.93 -2.12 6.37
CA PRO A 602 8.57 -0.72 6.23
C PRO A 602 8.32 -0.03 7.58
N LYS A 603 8.58 1.26 7.60
CA LYS A 603 8.14 2.24 8.60
C LYS A 603 7.12 3.18 7.93
N PRO A 604 6.36 3.98 8.70
CA PRO A 604 5.48 5.00 8.12
C PRO A 604 6.19 5.89 7.09
N PHE A 605 5.48 6.25 6.03
CA PHE A 605 5.95 7.25 5.07
C PHE A 605 6.00 8.65 5.70
N PRO A 606 7.00 9.48 5.34
CA PRO A 606 7.13 10.84 5.88
C PRO A 606 6.00 11.75 5.42
N ILE A 607 5.85 12.90 6.08
CA ILE A 607 4.92 13.96 5.66
C ILE A 607 5.72 15.05 4.93
N LEU A 608 5.34 15.35 3.69
CA LEU A 608 5.89 16.48 2.94
C LEU A 608 5.14 17.77 3.29
N LYS A 609 5.86 18.79 3.80
CA LYS A 609 5.40 20.18 3.79
C LYS A 609 6.03 20.95 2.64
N ILE A 610 5.29 21.95 2.16
CA ILE A 610 5.68 22.87 1.09
C ILE A 610 5.52 24.30 1.61
N ASN A 611 6.43 25.21 1.23
CA ASN A 611 6.31 26.63 1.56
C ASN A 611 5.04 27.24 0.92
N ALA A 612 4.04 27.56 1.75
CA ALA A 612 2.73 28.02 1.32
C ALA A 612 2.72 29.39 0.59
N GLN A 613 3.83 30.11 0.57
CA GLN A 613 3.98 31.37 -0.16
C GLN A 613 4.33 31.17 -1.65
N LYS A 614 4.66 29.95 -2.08
CA LYS A 614 5.16 29.65 -3.43
C LYS A 614 4.03 29.36 -4.41
N LYS A 615 3.45 30.43 -4.99
CA LYS A 615 2.29 30.35 -5.90
C LYS A 615 2.61 30.22 -7.38
N ASP A 616 3.89 30.07 -7.72
CA ASP A 616 4.37 29.85 -9.09
C ASP A 616 5.32 28.65 -9.14
N ILE A 617 5.26 27.86 -10.23
CA ILE A 617 6.01 26.61 -10.39
C ILE A 617 7.51 26.85 -10.57
N ASP A 618 7.88 27.97 -11.21
CA ASP A 618 9.26 28.36 -11.45
C ASP A 618 9.89 29.08 -10.25
N SER A 619 9.08 29.44 -9.25
CA SER A 619 9.53 30.10 -8.01
C SER A 619 10.13 29.17 -6.95
N PHE A 620 9.99 27.84 -7.08
CA PHE A 620 10.40 26.88 -6.04
C PHE A 620 11.92 26.69 -5.96
N MET A 621 12.42 26.51 -4.72
CA MET A 621 13.80 26.19 -4.40
C MET A 621 13.85 24.94 -3.51
N ALA A 622 15.00 24.26 -3.42
CA ALA A 622 15.12 23.04 -2.63
C ALA A 622 14.83 23.22 -1.12
N ALA A 623 14.94 24.46 -0.60
CA ALA A 623 14.60 24.80 0.78
C ALA A 623 13.09 24.99 1.04
N ASP A 624 12.25 25.03 -0.01
CA ASP A 624 10.79 25.16 0.12
C ASP A 624 10.08 23.83 0.44
N PHE A 625 10.83 22.73 0.61
CA PHE A 625 10.32 21.37 0.80
C PHE A 625 10.89 20.71 2.07
N GLU A 626 10.05 20.56 3.09
CA GLU A 626 10.40 19.90 4.37
C GLU A 626 9.83 18.47 4.40
N LEU A 627 10.67 17.48 4.70
CA LEU A 627 10.22 16.13 5.04
C LEU A 627 10.20 15.94 6.55
N ILE A 628 9.01 15.76 7.10
CA ILE A 628 8.81 15.47 8.51
C ILE A 628 8.88 13.96 8.72
N ASP A 629 9.67 13.57 9.72
CA ASP A 629 9.84 12.20 10.21
C ASP A 629 10.27 11.17 9.15
N TYR A 630 11.14 11.57 8.23
CA TYR A 630 11.79 10.59 7.36
C TYR A 630 12.90 9.82 8.11
N ASP A 631 12.52 8.73 8.77
CA ASP A 631 13.39 7.77 9.47
C ASP A 631 13.56 6.45 8.67
N PRO A 632 14.23 6.44 7.50
CA PRO A 632 14.45 5.21 6.75
C PRO A 632 15.50 4.30 7.41
N HIS A 633 15.47 3.03 7.03
CA HIS A 633 16.61 2.13 7.17
C HIS A 633 17.84 2.68 6.43
N GLN A 634 19.03 2.24 6.84
CA GLN A 634 20.30 2.67 6.24
C GLN A 634 20.34 2.48 4.71
N LYS A 635 21.13 3.35 4.04
CA LYS A 635 21.37 3.28 2.59
C LYS A 635 21.91 1.89 2.22
N ILE A 636 21.38 1.33 1.13
CA ILE A 636 21.90 0.10 0.52
C ILE A 636 22.68 0.53 -0.73
N GLU A 637 23.94 0.12 -0.85
CA GLU A 637 24.78 0.47 -2.00
C GLU A 637 24.45 -0.38 -3.22
N MET A 638 24.11 0.29 -4.33
CA MET A 638 23.89 -0.30 -5.65
C MET A 638 24.59 0.60 -6.68
N LYS A 639 25.40 0.02 -7.56
CA LYS A 639 26.10 0.75 -8.63
C LYS A 639 25.17 0.91 -9.84
N MET A 640 25.14 2.11 -10.42
CA MET A 640 24.46 2.36 -11.69
C MET A 640 25.17 1.63 -12.83
N ALA A 641 24.41 1.12 -13.81
CA ALA A 641 24.93 0.52 -15.03
C ALA A 641 24.93 1.56 -16.17
N VAL A 642 26.08 1.71 -16.87
CA VAL A 642 26.39 2.91 -17.69
C VAL A 642 26.50 2.62 -19.19
#